data_AF-A0A1X2FAM2-F1
#
_entry.id   AF-A0A1X2FAM2-F1
#
_cell.length_a   1.000
_cell.length_b   1.000
_cell.length_c   1.000
_cell.angle_alpha   90.00
_cell.angle_beta   90.00
_cell.angle_gamma   90.00
#
_symmetry.space_group_name_H-M   'P 1'
#
loop_
_entity.id
_entity.type
_entity.pdbx_description
1 polymer ?
#
loop_
_entity_poly.entity_id
_entity_poly.type
_entity_poly.pdbx_seq_one_letter_code
_entity_poly.pdbx_strand_id
1 'polypeptide(L)'
;MLAATPTSASVPAAAAAPYPDGIPFVSPPDLPQQFNAFFYKPIYTAVSHWVDTPGGQAFAGFVNTVTGSYAIGDGSAGTSASDPNGTNAGWLFGDGGDGWNSTVAGVAGGNGGAAGLFGNGGVGGFGGAGAAGGAGGSGGALMGLGGAGGDGGASSGSNAGGAGGEGGAAPGLLFGIGGTGGDGNDGDVGGVGGDGGNATGLLSSGGRGGNAGDGTLTGRLPALGGAGGTTKPWSLGNHGEVGLFGHQAGVNLVAGNPTISTTGTWFTDKDGRVVILRGMNVVDITNPIRPPSEEGFSEDDAAFLAANGFNVVRLGVDWERLQPEPGVYDEEYLNELDQTVAMLGDHGIVAVLDLHQNVPPTYVTGELPPSNIGFPLDIFFDSAKNAALDKFWANDPGPTGAGQLNEYAAMVQYLAYHYNGNANIVGIEIMNEPRPGNQFLPSILGSSYHEAQQLTPFYNQVATAIRSVNPDATIFFEPSVAATAMVPVRLGTVHDSNSALSFHNYAFLNLGGVVLPFVNVIANSAVDYAKAHNIPAIMTEFGSSSNPSSLNQTMAPADQHMLSWTEWSYANTTYLGVDGTVEWLVDDPSKPLEGDNVNWDNLKILTRPYAQTVAGTPQSMSYDEENGNFTFNYTTDRVDGQGRFAPGSETIISVPEVHYPNGYTVTVEGGTVVSADNAPQLIIASDGSDTVKVTITPNTSV
;
A
#
# COMPACT_ATOMS: atom_id res chain seq x y z
N MET A 1 -7.60 -17.06 65.74
CA MET A 1 -6.49 -17.73 65.02
C MET A 1 -7.04 -18.10 63.66
N LEU A 2 -6.93 -17.20 62.69
CA LEU A 2 -5.90 -17.17 61.63
C LEU A 2 -6.06 -18.31 60.61
N ALA A 3 -6.65 -18.04 59.45
CA ALA A 3 -5.94 -17.78 58.19
C ALA A 3 -6.91 -17.85 56.99
N ALA A 4 -6.58 -17.10 55.95
CA ALA A 4 -7.39 -16.77 54.79
C ALA A 4 -7.33 -17.82 53.66
N THR A 5 -8.41 -17.86 52.87
CA THR A 5 -8.43 -18.28 51.46
C THR A 5 -9.43 -17.37 50.73
N PRO A 6 -9.02 -16.51 49.78
CA PRO A 6 -9.94 -15.91 48.84
C PRO A 6 -10.15 -16.87 47.66
N THR A 7 -11.42 -17.18 47.42
CA THR A 7 -11.94 -17.88 46.25
C THR A 7 -11.72 -17.05 44.98
N SER A 8 -11.22 -17.69 43.93
CA SER A 8 -11.19 -17.16 42.56
C SER A 8 -12.61 -16.93 42.05
N ALA A 9 -12.96 -15.66 41.81
CA ALA A 9 -14.11 -15.33 40.98
C ALA A 9 -13.65 -15.36 39.52
N SER A 10 -14.21 -16.29 38.76
CA SER A 10 -14.11 -16.36 37.30
C SER A 10 -14.69 -15.08 36.68
N VAL A 11 -13.84 -14.27 36.05
CA VAL A 11 -14.28 -13.23 35.12
C VAL A 11 -14.60 -13.95 33.80
N PRO A 12 -15.81 -13.81 33.24
CA PRO A 12 -16.12 -14.38 31.94
C PRO A 12 -15.25 -13.73 30.87
N ALA A 13 -14.72 -14.54 29.96
CA ALA A 13 -14.04 -14.10 28.76
C ALA A 13 -14.88 -13.01 28.07
N ALA A 14 -14.29 -11.83 27.90
CA ALA A 14 -14.87 -10.80 27.04
C ALA A 14 -14.88 -11.39 25.63
N ALA A 15 -16.07 -11.72 25.13
CA ALA A 15 -16.27 -12.08 23.75
C ALA A 15 -15.76 -10.93 22.88
N ALA A 16 -14.87 -11.26 21.94
CA ALA A 16 -14.40 -10.36 20.91
C ALA A 16 -15.59 -9.61 20.29
N ALA A 17 -15.45 -8.29 20.12
CA ALA A 17 -16.33 -7.58 19.23
C ALA A 17 -16.18 -8.22 17.84
N PRO A 18 -17.28 -8.64 17.19
CA PRO A 18 -17.20 -9.14 15.83
C PRO A 18 -16.70 -8.01 14.94
N TYR A 19 -15.65 -8.28 14.16
CA TYR A 19 -15.38 -7.53 12.94
C TYR A 19 -16.70 -7.41 12.17
N PRO A 20 -17.02 -6.25 11.57
CA PRO A 20 -18.22 -6.15 10.76
C PRO A 20 -18.17 -7.25 9.70
N ASP A 21 -19.17 -8.15 9.74
CA ASP A 21 -19.39 -9.17 8.72
C ASP A 21 -19.25 -8.50 7.35
N GLY A 22 -18.30 -8.99 6.57
CA GLY A 22 -17.96 -8.43 5.27
C GLY A 22 -19.21 -8.17 4.44
N ILE A 23 -19.31 -6.97 3.87
CA ILE A 23 -20.24 -6.72 2.77
C ILE A 23 -19.93 -7.82 1.73
N PRO A 24 -20.93 -8.62 1.29
CA PRO A 24 -20.68 -9.72 0.39
C PRO A 24 -20.22 -9.14 -0.95
N PHE A 25 -18.91 -9.18 -1.18
CA PHE A 25 -18.30 -8.77 -2.42
C PHE A 25 -18.62 -9.83 -3.49
N VAL A 26 -19.13 -9.38 -4.63
CA VAL A 26 -19.20 -10.21 -5.82
C VAL A 26 -17.87 -10.04 -6.54
N SER A 27 -16.88 -10.87 -6.18
CA SER A 27 -15.69 -11.00 -7.02
C SER A 27 -16.13 -11.36 -8.44
N PRO A 28 -15.51 -10.80 -9.50
CA PRO A 28 -15.66 -11.39 -10.81
C PRO A 28 -15.37 -12.89 -10.68
N PRO A 29 -16.18 -13.76 -11.32
CA PRO A 29 -16.08 -15.19 -11.12
C PRO A 29 -14.65 -15.68 -11.39
N ASP A 30 -14.02 -16.23 -10.37
CA ASP A 30 -12.74 -16.91 -10.50
C ASP A 30 -12.95 -18.16 -11.37
N LEU A 31 -12.62 -18.04 -12.66
CA LEU A 31 -12.84 -19.06 -13.66
C LEU A 31 -12.11 -20.37 -13.31
N PRO A 32 -10.86 -20.34 -12.83
CA PRO A 32 -10.20 -21.53 -12.28
C PRO A 32 -10.98 -22.20 -11.14
N GLN A 33 -11.52 -21.44 -10.19
CA GLN A 33 -12.31 -22.04 -9.10
C GLN A 33 -13.60 -22.70 -9.62
N GLN A 34 -14.26 -22.11 -10.61
CA GLN A 34 -15.40 -22.75 -11.26
C GLN A 34 -14.98 -24.00 -12.04
N PHE A 35 -13.87 -23.93 -12.77
CA PHE A 35 -13.32 -25.08 -13.48
C PHE A 35 -12.97 -26.22 -12.52
N ASN A 36 -12.41 -25.88 -11.37
CA ASN A 36 -12.11 -26.82 -10.29
C ASN A 36 -13.39 -27.54 -9.84
N ALA A 37 -14.42 -26.78 -9.48
CA ALA A 37 -15.67 -27.31 -8.95
C ALA A 37 -16.44 -28.18 -9.95
N PHE A 38 -16.50 -27.77 -11.23
CA PHE A 38 -17.36 -28.41 -12.22
C PHE A 38 -16.65 -29.43 -13.13
N PHE A 39 -15.33 -29.34 -13.29
CA PHE A 39 -14.58 -30.19 -14.24
C PHE A 39 -13.45 -30.95 -13.58
N TYR A 40 -12.46 -30.26 -13.01
CA TYR A 40 -11.27 -30.92 -12.47
C TYR A 40 -11.63 -31.87 -11.33
N LYS A 41 -12.25 -31.38 -10.26
CA LYS A 41 -12.56 -32.17 -9.07
C LYS A 41 -13.42 -33.40 -9.38
N PRO A 42 -14.54 -33.32 -10.15
CA PRO A 42 -15.31 -34.51 -10.52
C PRO A 42 -14.51 -35.56 -11.30
N ILE A 43 -13.72 -35.14 -12.30
CA ILE A 43 -12.90 -36.06 -13.12
C ILE A 43 -11.80 -36.69 -12.26
N TYR A 44 -11.06 -35.85 -11.52
CA TYR A 44 -9.99 -36.28 -10.65
C TYR A 44 -10.50 -37.28 -9.60
N THR A 45 -11.59 -36.98 -8.89
CA THR A 45 -12.18 -37.91 -7.90
C THR A 45 -12.61 -39.23 -8.54
N ALA A 46 -13.20 -39.21 -9.74
CA ALA A 46 -13.60 -40.45 -10.43
C ALA A 46 -12.39 -41.30 -10.85
N VAL A 47 -11.32 -40.67 -11.36
CA VAL A 47 -10.09 -41.36 -11.79
C VAL A 47 -9.34 -41.90 -10.57
N SER A 48 -9.12 -41.09 -9.54
CA SER A 48 -8.48 -41.49 -8.27
C SER A 48 -9.21 -42.68 -7.65
N HIS A 49 -10.53 -42.59 -7.47
CA HIS A 49 -11.33 -43.70 -6.95
C HIS A 49 -11.25 -44.97 -7.82
N TRP A 50 -11.17 -44.83 -9.15
CA TRP A 50 -10.99 -46.00 -10.02
C TRP A 50 -9.60 -46.62 -9.88
N VAL A 51 -8.54 -45.81 -9.81
CA VAL A 51 -7.15 -46.26 -9.60
C VAL A 51 -7.04 -47.04 -8.30
N ASP A 52 -7.76 -46.65 -7.25
CA ASP A 52 -7.77 -47.35 -5.95
C ASP A 52 -8.48 -48.70 -5.95
N THR A 53 -9.27 -49.01 -6.99
CA THR A 53 -9.87 -50.35 -7.11
C THR A 53 -8.82 -51.42 -7.43
N PRO A 54 -9.06 -52.71 -7.11
CA PRO A 54 -8.15 -53.78 -7.50
C PRO A 54 -7.86 -53.83 -9.01
N GLY A 55 -8.84 -53.48 -9.84
CA GLY A 55 -8.67 -53.40 -11.30
C GLY A 55 -7.80 -52.22 -11.73
N GLY A 56 -8.00 -51.05 -11.11
CA GLY A 56 -7.17 -49.86 -11.32
C GLY A 56 -5.71 -50.09 -10.89
N GLN A 57 -5.49 -50.68 -9.71
CA GLN A 57 -4.15 -51.03 -9.22
C GLN A 57 -3.44 -52.05 -10.11
N ALA A 58 -4.16 -53.06 -10.64
CA ALA A 58 -3.60 -53.99 -11.60
C ALA A 58 -3.19 -53.30 -12.91
N PHE A 59 -4.00 -52.35 -13.39
CA PHE A 59 -3.67 -51.53 -14.55
C PHE A 59 -2.47 -50.61 -14.30
N ALA A 60 -2.44 -49.90 -13.18
CA ALA A 60 -1.33 -49.06 -12.77
C ALA A 60 -0.02 -49.87 -12.70
N GLY A 61 -0.05 -51.05 -12.07
CA GLY A 61 1.09 -51.97 -12.02
C GLY A 61 1.56 -52.43 -13.41
N PHE A 62 0.63 -52.73 -14.32
CA PHE A 62 0.94 -53.05 -15.72
C PHE A 62 1.62 -51.86 -16.41
N VAL A 63 1.06 -50.66 -16.32
CA VAL A 63 1.62 -49.43 -16.93
C VAL A 63 3.02 -49.14 -16.37
N ASN A 64 3.20 -49.23 -15.06
CA ASN A 64 4.49 -49.01 -14.40
C ASN A 64 5.54 -50.03 -14.87
N THR A 65 5.13 -51.29 -15.04
CA THR A 65 6.01 -52.36 -15.56
C THR A 65 6.39 -52.10 -17.01
N VAL A 66 5.43 -51.76 -17.87
CA VAL A 66 5.67 -51.55 -19.30
C VAL A 66 6.52 -50.31 -19.55
N THR A 67 6.31 -49.24 -18.79
CA THR A 67 7.12 -48.01 -18.90
C THR A 67 8.48 -48.15 -18.22
N GLY A 68 8.66 -49.14 -17.32
CA GLY A 68 9.86 -49.28 -16.50
C GLY A 68 10.04 -48.14 -15.49
N SER A 69 8.94 -47.46 -15.12
CA SER A 69 8.96 -46.26 -14.28
C SER A 69 7.71 -46.18 -13.39
N TYR A 70 7.76 -45.37 -12.33
CA TYR A 70 6.58 -45.07 -11.51
C TYR A 70 5.72 -44.03 -12.26
N ALA A 71 4.77 -44.51 -13.06
CA ALA A 71 3.94 -43.68 -13.92
C ALA A 71 2.58 -43.37 -13.28
N ILE A 72 1.91 -44.37 -12.70
CA ILE A 72 0.61 -44.21 -12.04
C ILE A 72 0.74 -44.69 -10.59
N GLY A 73 0.32 -43.82 -9.67
CA GLY A 73 0.23 -44.11 -8.24
C GLY A 73 0.60 -42.90 -7.40
N ASP A 74 0.06 -42.86 -6.18
CA ASP A 74 0.31 -41.76 -5.25
C ASP A 74 1.69 -41.88 -4.60
N GLY A 75 2.18 -40.76 -4.10
CA GLY A 75 3.32 -40.69 -3.22
C GLY A 75 3.02 -41.28 -1.85
N SER A 76 4.04 -41.85 -1.22
CA SER A 76 3.94 -42.29 0.18
C SER A 76 4.09 -41.11 1.12
N ALA A 77 3.29 -41.08 2.19
CA ALA A 77 3.43 -40.06 3.22
C ALA A 77 4.74 -40.20 4.00
N GLY A 78 5.26 -39.08 4.48
CA GLY A 78 6.33 -39.06 5.47
C GLY A 78 5.90 -39.72 6.77
N THR A 79 6.83 -40.36 7.48
CA THR A 79 6.51 -41.25 8.60
C THR A 79 7.18 -40.89 9.92
N SER A 80 8.26 -40.10 9.88
CA SER A 80 9.05 -39.81 11.08
C SER A 80 9.96 -38.60 10.89
N ALA A 81 10.58 -38.11 11.95
CA ALA A 81 11.58 -37.05 11.86
C ALA A 81 12.79 -37.41 10.97
N SER A 82 13.13 -38.70 10.82
CA SER A 82 14.21 -39.17 9.93
C SER A 82 13.77 -39.40 8.49
N ASP A 83 12.47 -39.47 8.24
CA ASP A 83 11.85 -39.59 6.93
C ASP A 83 10.56 -38.75 6.88
N PRO A 84 10.70 -37.41 6.95
CA PRO A 84 9.55 -36.55 7.21
C PRO A 84 8.79 -36.21 5.93
N ASN A 85 9.44 -36.24 4.76
CA ASN A 85 8.84 -35.74 3.54
C ASN A 85 7.98 -36.80 2.85
N GLY A 86 6.86 -36.36 2.30
CA GLY A 86 6.09 -37.17 1.37
C GLY A 86 6.86 -37.37 0.06
N THR A 87 6.72 -38.55 -0.54
CA THR A 87 7.36 -38.84 -1.82
C THR A 87 6.53 -38.28 -2.98
N ASN A 88 7.17 -38.08 -4.13
CA ASN A 88 6.45 -37.69 -5.34
C ASN A 88 5.54 -38.80 -5.85
N ALA A 89 4.49 -38.40 -6.56
CA ALA A 89 3.59 -39.27 -7.28
C ALA A 89 4.22 -39.88 -8.54
N GLY A 90 3.47 -40.79 -9.17
CA GLY A 90 3.76 -41.24 -10.52
C GLY A 90 3.70 -40.09 -11.53
N TRP A 91 4.63 -40.07 -12.49
CA TRP A 91 4.78 -38.94 -13.42
C TRP A 91 3.57 -38.70 -14.33
N LEU A 92 2.67 -39.68 -14.50
CA LEU A 92 1.48 -39.57 -15.35
C LEU A 92 0.23 -39.22 -14.54
N PHE A 93 -0.05 -39.95 -13.46
CA PHE A 93 -1.19 -39.70 -12.59
C PHE A 93 -0.89 -40.12 -11.15
N GLY A 94 -1.22 -39.26 -10.21
CA GLY A 94 -1.21 -39.54 -8.77
C GLY A 94 -0.97 -38.27 -7.97
N ASP A 95 -1.29 -38.35 -6.69
CA ASP A 95 -1.07 -37.28 -5.74
C ASP A 95 0.26 -37.41 -5.04
N GLY A 96 0.87 -36.28 -4.69
CA GLY A 96 2.03 -36.28 -3.83
C GLY A 96 1.70 -36.83 -2.45
N GLY A 97 2.66 -37.52 -1.83
CA GLY A 97 2.50 -37.99 -0.46
C GLY A 97 2.47 -36.82 0.53
N ASP A 98 1.72 -36.95 1.62
CA ASP A 98 1.68 -35.92 2.66
C ASP A 98 2.99 -35.89 3.45
N GLY A 99 3.37 -34.70 3.90
CA GLY A 99 4.41 -34.51 4.88
C GLY A 99 4.04 -35.04 6.26
N TRP A 100 5.05 -35.47 7.01
CA TRP A 100 4.88 -35.94 8.37
C TRP A 100 4.54 -34.79 9.32
N ASN A 101 3.45 -34.94 10.09
CA ASN A 101 3.11 -34.05 11.19
C ASN A 101 4.06 -34.30 12.37
N SER A 102 4.92 -33.33 12.66
CA SER A 102 5.89 -33.45 13.73
C SER A 102 5.22 -33.35 15.10
N THR A 103 5.46 -34.35 15.94
CA THR A 103 5.08 -34.32 17.37
C THR A 103 6.27 -33.97 18.26
N VAL A 104 7.38 -33.52 17.69
CA VAL A 104 8.65 -33.30 18.40
C VAL A 104 8.97 -31.81 18.41
N ALA A 105 9.10 -31.24 19.61
CA ALA A 105 9.41 -29.82 19.77
C ALA A 105 10.68 -29.41 19.01
N GLY A 106 10.64 -28.26 18.32
CA GLY A 106 11.74 -27.76 17.51
C GLY A 106 12.01 -28.52 16.20
N VAL A 107 11.23 -29.56 15.88
CA VAL A 107 11.36 -30.31 14.61
C VAL A 107 10.25 -29.89 13.67
N ALA A 108 10.64 -29.41 12.49
CA ALA A 108 9.72 -28.97 11.45
C ALA A 108 8.83 -30.11 10.94
N GLY A 109 7.68 -29.74 10.40
CA GLY A 109 6.84 -30.65 9.64
C GLY A 109 7.51 -31.07 8.34
N GLY A 110 7.14 -32.23 7.84
CA GLY A 110 7.66 -32.72 6.56
C GLY A 110 7.06 -32.00 5.37
N ASN A 111 7.81 -31.90 4.27
CA ASN A 111 7.28 -31.33 3.03
C ASN A 111 6.37 -32.35 2.33
N GLY A 112 5.33 -31.85 1.67
CA GLY A 112 4.49 -32.65 0.77
C GLY A 112 5.25 -33.01 -0.53
N GLY A 113 4.93 -34.17 -1.08
CA GLY A 113 5.45 -34.63 -2.37
C GLY A 113 4.80 -33.92 -3.56
N ALA A 114 5.48 -33.87 -4.70
CA ALA A 114 4.91 -33.31 -5.93
C ALA A 114 4.03 -34.34 -6.68
N ALA A 115 2.98 -33.86 -7.33
CA ALA A 115 2.23 -34.63 -8.33
C ALA A 115 3.01 -34.76 -9.65
N GLY A 116 2.54 -35.66 -10.52
CA GLY A 116 3.06 -35.86 -11.88
C GLY A 116 2.45 -34.91 -12.92
N LEU A 117 1.93 -35.47 -14.01
CA LEU A 117 1.25 -34.70 -15.05
C LEU A 117 -0.17 -34.30 -14.62
N PHE A 118 -0.88 -35.23 -13.96
CA PHE A 118 -2.19 -35.05 -13.36
C PHE A 118 -2.16 -35.45 -11.89
N GLY A 119 -2.70 -34.59 -11.02
CA GLY A 119 -2.85 -34.88 -9.60
C GLY A 119 -2.56 -33.66 -8.74
N ASN A 120 -2.76 -33.81 -7.44
CA ASN A 120 -2.58 -32.77 -6.45
C ASN A 120 -1.26 -32.96 -5.70
N GLY A 121 -0.61 -31.86 -5.35
CA GLY A 121 0.53 -31.92 -4.45
C GLY A 121 0.11 -32.41 -3.06
N GLY A 122 1.02 -33.11 -2.38
CA GLY A 122 0.79 -33.56 -1.01
C GLY A 122 0.76 -32.39 -0.03
N VAL A 123 0.03 -32.54 1.06
CA VAL A 123 -0.06 -31.50 2.10
C VAL A 123 1.24 -31.47 2.91
N GLY A 124 1.73 -30.29 3.26
CA GLY A 124 2.83 -30.11 4.20
C GLY A 124 2.43 -30.52 5.62
N GLY A 125 3.34 -31.17 6.34
CA GLY A 125 3.07 -31.61 7.71
C GLY A 125 3.12 -30.47 8.72
N PHE A 126 2.39 -30.60 9.84
CA PHE A 126 2.45 -29.65 10.94
C PHE A 126 3.83 -29.62 11.62
N GLY A 127 4.25 -28.44 12.04
CA GLY A 127 5.43 -28.25 12.88
C GLY A 127 5.22 -28.76 14.30
N GLY A 128 6.26 -29.36 14.89
CA GLY A 128 6.26 -29.59 16.34
C GLY A 128 6.40 -28.28 17.10
N ALA A 129 6.16 -28.27 18.42
CA ALA A 129 6.11 -27.03 19.19
C ALA A 129 7.29 -26.06 18.90
N GLY A 130 6.98 -24.83 18.49
CA GLY A 130 7.93 -23.78 18.10
C GLY A 130 8.66 -24.00 16.77
N ALA A 131 8.28 -25.01 15.98
CA ALA A 131 8.92 -25.34 14.70
C ALA A 131 8.00 -25.02 13.52
N ALA A 132 8.59 -24.76 12.36
CA ALA A 132 7.84 -24.46 11.14
C ALA A 132 7.02 -25.66 10.64
N GLY A 133 5.91 -25.39 9.97
CA GLY A 133 5.23 -26.37 9.15
C GLY A 133 6.02 -26.69 7.88
N GLY A 134 5.73 -27.84 7.28
CA GLY A 134 6.34 -28.25 6.02
C GLY A 134 5.69 -27.57 4.82
N ALA A 135 6.43 -27.40 3.73
CA ALA A 135 5.89 -26.86 2.50
C ALA A 135 4.92 -27.84 1.82
N GLY A 136 3.90 -27.33 1.16
CA GLY A 136 3.02 -28.10 0.31
C GLY A 136 3.73 -28.55 -0.99
N GLY A 137 3.32 -29.71 -1.51
CA GLY A 137 3.86 -30.24 -2.75
C GLY A 137 3.31 -29.54 -4.00
N SER A 138 4.05 -29.55 -5.09
CA SER A 138 3.56 -28.99 -6.36
C SER A 138 2.43 -29.83 -6.97
N GLY A 139 1.43 -29.17 -7.54
CA GLY A 139 0.38 -29.78 -8.35
C GLY A 139 0.87 -30.26 -9.71
N GLY A 140 0.01 -31.01 -10.41
CA GLY A 140 0.35 -31.63 -11.69
C GLY A 140 0.73 -30.64 -12.80
N ALA A 141 1.69 -31.03 -13.63
CA ALA A 141 2.25 -30.18 -14.70
C ALA A 141 1.30 -29.87 -15.87
N LEU A 142 0.20 -30.62 -16.02
CA LEU A 142 -0.88 -30.30 -16.95
C LEU A 142 -2.14 -29.84 -16.23
N MET A 143 -2.53 -30.57 -15.19
CA MET A 143 -3.66 -30.23 -14.32
C MET A 143 -3.41 -30.66 -12.88
N GLY A 144 -3.55 -29.74 -11.93
CA GLY A 144 -3.43 -30.09 -10.53
C GLY A 144 -3.52 -28.93 -9.55
N LEU A 145 -3.89 -29.26 -8.32
CA LEU A 145 -3.84 -28.32 -7.20
C LEU A 145 -2.49 -28.45 -6.49
N GLY A 146 -1.92 -27.34 -6.07
CA GLY A 146 -0.83 -27.36 -5.10
C GLY A 146 -1.31 -27.87 -3.75
N GLY A 147 -0.46 -28.59 -3.03
CA GLY A 147 -0.74 -29.02 -1.67
C GLY A 147 -0.72 -27.83 -0.70
N ALA A 148 -1.55 -27.85 0.34
CA ALA A 148 -1.48 -26.82 1.38
C ALA A 148 -0.14 -26.92 2.14
N GLY A 149 0.40 -25.78 2.57
CA GLY A 149 1.47 -25.75 3.56
C GLY A 149 0.96 -26.23 4.91
N GLY A 150 1.83 -26.82 5.71
CA GLY A 150 1.50 -27.24 7.07
C GLY A 150 1.53 -26.05 8.04
N ASP A 151 0.68 -26.08 9.06
CA ASP A 151 0.71 -25.07 10.11
C ASP A 151 1.99 -25.19 10.96
N GLY A 152 2.46 -24.06 11.49
CA GLY A 152 3.52 -24.04 12.47
C GLY A 152 3.13 -24.73 13.79
N GLY A 153 4.11 -25.05 14.64
CA GLY A 153 3.82 -25.57 15.97
C GLY A 153 3.71 -24.45 17.00
N ALA A 154 2.61 -24.41 17.75
CA ALA A 154 2.46 -23.51 18.88
C ALA A 154 3.57 -23.70 19.93
N SER A 155 3.98 -22.61 20.58
CA SER A 155 4.99 -22.66 21.63
C SER A 155 4.51 -21.97 22.91
N SER A 156 5.18 -22.28 24.02
CA SER A 156 4.90 -21.68 25.33
C SER A 156 6.20 -21.38 26.06
N GLY A 157 6.25 -20.30 26.84
CA GLY A 157 7.50 -19.75 27.37
C GLY A 157 8.20 -18.88 26.30
N SER A 158 9.44 -18.45 26.54
CA SER A 158 10.17 -17.41 25.77
C SER A 158 10.49 -17.69 24.28
N ASN A 159 9.77 -18.59 23.61
CA ASN A 159 9.99 -19.01 22.24
C ASN A 159 8.92 -18.42 21.29
N ALA A 160 9.30 -18.17 20.04
CA ALA A 160 8.34 -17.83 18.99
C ALA A 160 7.45 -19.03 18.64
N GLY A 161 6.24 -18.77 18.15
CA GLY A 161 5.43 -19.76 17.49
C GLY A 161 6.07 -20.18 16.16
N GLY A 162 5.78 -21.41 15.72
CA GLY A 162 6.25 -21.89 14.44
C GLY A 162 5.66 -21.10 13.28
N ALA A 163 6.46 -20.84 12.24
CA ALA A 163 5.97 -20.28 10.98
C ALA A 163 5.13 -21.32 10.22
N GLY A 164 4.14 -20.85 9.47
CA GLY A 164 3.42 -21.67 8.51
C GLY A 164 4.30 -22.07 7.32
N GLY A 165 4.08 -23.27 6.79
CA GLY A 165 4.75 -23.73 5.57
C GLY A 165 4.17 -23.06 4.32
N GLU A 166 4.99 -22.89 3.29
CA GLU A 166 4.51 -22.36 2.01
C GLU A 166 3.52 -23.32 1.33
N GLY A 167 2.54 -22.76 0.63
CA GLY A 167 1.64 -23.51 -0.24
C GLY A 167 2.36 -24.02 -1.49
N GLY A 168 2.00 -25.22 -1.93
CA GLY A 168 2.58 -25.84 -3.11
C GLY A 168 2.22 -25.09 -4.40
N ALA A 169 3.18 -24.98 -5.32
CA ALA A 169 2.94 -24.34 -6.62
C ALA A 169 1.98 -25.16 -7.50
N ALA A 170 1.29 -24.50 -8.43
CA ALA A 170 0.42 -25.14 -9.42
C ALA A 170 0.91 -24.84 -10.85
N PRO A 171 1.87 -25.64 -11.37
CA PRO A 171 2.48 -25.41 -12.69
C PRO A 171 1.60 -25.83 -13.88
N GLY A 172 0.39 -26.36 -13.62
CA GLY A 172 -0.46 -27.00 -14.61
C GLY A 172 -0.75 -26.11 -15.83
N LEU A 173 -0.29 -26.51 -17.01
CA LEU A 173 -0.43 -25.71 -18.24
C LEU A 173 -1.88 -25.34 -18.57
N LEU A 174 -2.82 -26.27 -18.38
CA LEU A 174 -4.23 -26.04 -18.67
C LEU A 174 -4.99 -25.53 -17.44
N PHE A 175 -4.76 -26.15 -16.28
CA PHE A 175 -5.44 -25.80 -15.03
C PHE A 175 -4.51 -25.99 -13.83
N GLY A 176 -4.57 -25.06 -12.88
CA GLY A 176 -3.99 -25.32 -11.56
C GLY A 176 -4.28 -24.20 -10.56
N ILE A 177 -4.50 -24.58 -9.31
CA ILE A 177 -4.69 -23.61 -8.21
C ILE A 177 -3.60 -23.87 -7.19
N GLY A 178 -2.86 -22.82 -6.83
CA GLY A 178 -1.82 -22.91 -5.82
C GLY A 178 -2.37 -23.36 -4.47
N GLY A 179 -1.55 -24.09 -3.71
CA GLY A 179 -1.89 -24.50 -2.36
C GLY A 179 -1.98 -23.30 -1.43
N THR A 180 -2.82 -23.38 -0.40
CA THR A 180 -2.83 -22.36 0.65
C THR A 180 -1.55 -22.43 1.47
N GLY A 181 -1.01 -21.28 1.89
CA GLY A 181 0.01 -21.26 2.92
C GLY A 181 -0.54 -21.77 4.25
N GLY A 182 0.31 -22.42 5.05
CA GLY A 182 -0.03 -22.86 6.39
C GLY A 182 -0.10 -21.70 7.38
N ASP A 183 -0.88 -21.86 8.44
CA ASP A 183 -0.99 -20.82 9.47
C ASP A 183 0.26 -20.82 10.38
N GLY A 184 0.79 -19.64 10.64
CA GLY A 184 1.69 -19.41 11.75
C GLY A 184 0.95 -19.65 13.07
N ASN A 185 1.66 -20.13 14.08
CA ASN A 185 1.04 -20.50 15.35
C ASN A 185 1.43 -19.56 16.49
N ASP A 186 0.67 -19.64 17.58
CA ASP A 186 0.87 -18.77 18.74
C ASP A 186 2.19 -19.05 19.46
N GLY A 187 2.71 -18.02 20.11
CA GLY A 187 3.87 -18.11 20.98
C GLY A 187 4.07 -16.86 21.84
N ASP A 188 5.26 -16.70 22.39
CA ASP A 188 5.65 -15.44 23.03
C ASP A 188 5.82 -14.33 21.96
N VAL A 189 6.26 -14.72 20.77
CA VAL A 189 6.10 -13.97 19.51
C VAL A 189 5.31 -14.84 18.55
N GLY A 190 4.33 -14.28 17.86
CA GLY A 190 3.55 -15.03 16.85
C GLY A 190 4.42 -15.62 15.75
N GLY A 191 4.02 -16.78 15.23
CA GLY A 191 4.59 -17.33 14.00
C GLY A 191 4.04 -16.60 12.78
N VAL A 192 4.89 -16.34 11.78
CA VAL A 192 4.44 -15.77 10.49
C VAL A 192 3.65 -16.80 9.69
N GLY A 193 2.67 -16.33 8.92
CA GLY A 193 1.93 -17.19 7.99
C GLY A 193 2.77 -17.59 6.78
N GLY A 194 2.52 -18.78 6.23
CA GLY A 194 3.18 -19.23 5.00
C GLY A 194 2.60 -18.57 3.77
N ASP A 195 3.42 -18.36 2.73
CA ASP A 195 2.94 -17.80 1.46
C ASP A 195 2.07 -18.80 0.69
N GLY A 196 1.11 -18.27 -0.07
CA GLY A 196 0.31 -19.08 -0.99
C GLY A 196 1.09 -19.52 -2.22
N GLY A 197 0.75 -20.70 -2.75
CA GLY A 197 1.42 -21.27 -3.91
C GLY A 197 1.18 -20.47 -5.19
N ASN A 198 2.23 -20.25 -5.97
CA ASN A 198 2.15 -19.59 -7.28
C ASN A 198 1.54 -20.51 -8.35
N ALA A 199 0.88 -19.93 -9.36
CA ALA A 199 0.27 -20.68 -10.47
C ALA A 199 0.63 -20.09 -11.84
N THR A 200 0.73 -20.94 -12.88
CA THR A 200 1.29 -20.52 -14.20
C THR A 200 0.40 -20.80 -15.41
N GLY A 201 -0.61 -21.65 -15.28
CA GLY A 201 -1.47 -22.11 -16.37
C GLY A 201 -2.50 -21.09 -16.89
N LEU A 202 -3.23 -21.48 -17.93
CA LEU A 202 -4.33 -20.68 -18.49
C LEU A 202 -5.50 -20.51 -17.50
N LEU A 203 -6.01 -21.61 -16.95
CA LEU A 203 -7.02 -21.60 -15.90
C LEU A 203 -6.31 -21.74 -14.55
N SER A 204 -5.62 -20.69 -14.11
CA SER A 204 -4.85 -20.75 -12.87
C SER A 204 -5.07 -19.61 -11.89
N SER A 205 -5.16 -19.96 -10.60
CA SER A 205 -5.25 -18.99 -9.50
C SER A 205 -4.17 -19.28 -8.47
N GLY A 206 -3.62 -18.24 -7.86
CA GLY A 206 -2.70 -18.38 -6.74
C GLY A 206 -3.41 -18.91 -5.50
N GLY A 207 -2.65 -19.54 -4.61
CA GLY A 207 -3.15 -19.97 -3.30
C GLY A 207 -3.24 -18.79 -2.33
N ARG A 208 -4.15 -18.86 -1.35
CA ARG A 208 -4.21 -17.87 -0.26
C ARG A 208 -3.02 -18.02 0.68
N GLY A 209 -2.47 -16.92 1.19
CA GLY A 209 -1.48 -16.92 2.27
C GLY A 209 -2.08 -17.32 3.62
N GLY A 210 -1.28 -18.01 4.43
CA GLY A 210 -1.66 -18.43 5.77
C GLY A 210 -1.68 -17.26 6.75
N ASN A 211 -2.51 -17.35 7.79
CA ASN A 211 -2.60 -16.33 8.84
C ASN A 211 -1.39 -16.42 9.77
N ALA A 212 -1.06 -15.33 10.43
CA ALA A 212 -0.08 -15.31 11.52
C ALA A 212 -0.69 -15.78 12.85
N GLY A 213 0.17 -16.22 13.76
CA GLY A 213 -0.19 -16.55 15.14
C GLY A 213 -0.09 -15.36 16.09
N ASP A 214 -0.72 -15.48 17.25
CA ASP A 214 -0.71 -14.46 18.30
C ASP A 214 0.55 -14.55 19.17
N GLY A 215 0.97 -13.40 19.70
CA GLY A 215 2.14 -13.23 20.55
C GLY A 215 1.81 -12.58 21.90
N THR A 216 2.47 -13.05 22.96
CA THR A 216 2.21 -12.58 24.34
C THR A 216 3.30 -11.67 24.94
N LEU A 217 4.46 -11.53 24.30
CA LEU A 217 5.53 -10.63 24.74
C LEU A 217 5.26 -9.16 24.41
N THR A 218 5.63 -8.27 25.32
CA THR A 218 5.61 -6.82 25.06
C THR A 218 6.89 -6.36 24.36
N GLY A 219 6.78 -5.41 23.44
CA GLY A 219 7.91 -4.79 22.74
C GLY A 219 8.41 -5.55 21.50
N ARG A 220 7.66 -6.55 21.05
CA ARG A 220 7.80 -7.16 19.72
C ARG A 220 6.67 -6.67 18.83
N LEU A 221 6.89 -6.67 17.51
CA LEU A 221 5.82 -6.43 16.55
C LEU A 221 5.01 -7.71 16.33
N PRO A 222 3.72 -7.60 15.96
CA PRO A 222 2.91 -8.75 15.63
C PRO A 222 3.41 -9.45 14.38
N ALA A 223 3.23 -10.77 14.35
CA ALA A 223 3.53 -11.54 13.16
C ALA A 223 2.55 -11.19 12.02
N LEU A 224 3.08 -11.19 10.80
CA LEU A 224 2.30 -10.96 9.59
C LEU A 224 1.86 -12.28 8.95
N GLY A 225 0.69 -12.25 8.31
CA GLY A 225 0.27 -13.35 7.45
C GLY A 225 1.13 -13.43 6.18
N GLY A 226 1.10 -14.58 5.52
CA GLY A 226 1.82 -14.79 4.27
C GLY A 226 1.18 -14.07 3.09
N ALA A 227 1.99 -13.77 2.08
CA ALA A 227 1.51 -13.26 0.81
C ALA A 227 0.61 -14.29 0.11
N GLY A 228 -0.34 -13.80 -0.70
CA GLY A 228 -1.03 -14.66 -1.65
C GLY A 228 -0.10 -15.13 -2.77
N GLY A 229 -0.40 -16.26 -3.37
CA GLY A 229 0.31 -16.74 -4.55
C GLY A 229 -0.02 -15.91 -5.79
N THR A 230 0.97 -15.71 -6.65
CA THR A 230 0.82 -14.96 -7.91
C THR A 230 0.36 -15.84 -9.07
N THR A 231 -0.06 -15.20 -10.15
CA THR A 231 -0.42 -15.85 -11.43
C THR A 231 0.52 -15.43 -12.56
N LYS A 232 0.09 -15.53 -13.82
CA LYS A 232 0.81 -15.01 -14.99
C LYS A 232 -0.12 -14.14 -15.83
N PRO A 233 0.41 -13.21 -16.66
CA PRO A 233 -0.40 -12.25 -17.43
C PRO A 233 -1.46 -12.86 -18.36
N TRP A 234 -1.27 -14.11 -18.79
CA TRP A 234 -2.22 -14.85 -19.64
C TRP A 234 -3.24 -15.67 -18.83
N SER A 235 -3.14 -15.68 -17.51
CA SER A 235 -4.06 -16.45 -16.66
C SER A 235 -5.44 -15.81 -16.63
N LEU A 236 -6.46 -16.65 -16.49
CA LEU A 236 -7.86 -16.27 -16.31
C LEU A 236 -8.31 -16.32 -14.84
N GLY A 237 -7.39 -16.60 -13.92
CA GLY A 237 -7.65 -16.56 -12.48
C GLY A 237 -7.03 -15.37 -11.78
N ASN A 238 -6.99 -15.48 -10.46
CA ASN A 238 -6.61 -14.38 -9.58
C ASN A 238 -5.41 -14.73 -8.70
N HIS A 239 -4.70 -13.69 -8.29
CA HIS A 239 -3.79 -13.71 -7.16
C HIS A 239 -4.53 -14.19 -5.90
N GLY A 240 -3.84 -14.93 -5.03
CA GLY A 240 -4.40 -15.36 -3.76
C GLY A 240 -4.61 -14.21 -2.77
N GLU A 241 -5.48 -14.41 -1.80
CA GLU A 241 -5.63 -13.45 -0.70
C GLU A 241 -4.40 -13.49 0.23
N VAL A 242 -4.08 -12.36 0.86
CA VAL A 242 -3.08 -12.28 1.93
C VAL A 242 -3.63 -12.92 3.22
N GLY A 243 -2.75 -13.52 4.01
CA GLY A 243 -3.09 -13.99 5.35
C GLY A 243 -3.32 -12.85 6.35
N LEU A 244 -4.10 -13.12 7.40
CA LEU A 244 -4.33 -12.15 8.48
C LEU A 244 -3.09 -12.02 9.37
N PHE A 245 -2.85 -10.84 9.94
CA PHE A 245 -1.84 -10.63 10.97
C PHE A 245 -2.30 -11.22 12.32
N GLY A 246 -1.35 -11.56 13.19
CA GLY A 246 -1.62 -11.98 14.57
C GLY A 246 -1.64 -10.79 15.54
N HIS A 247 -2.18 -10.98 16.75
CA HIS A 247 -2.13 -9.98 17.81
C HIS A 247 -0.81 -10.05 18.58
N GLN A 248 -0.33 -8.92 19.11
CA GLN A 248 0.85 -8.89 19.96
C GLN A 248 0.60 -8.03 21.20
N ALA A 249 0.95 -8.57 22.37
CA ALA A 249 0.80 -7.84 23.62
C ALA A 249 1.61 -6.52 23.60
N GLY A 250 1.00 -5.45 24.08
CA GLY A 250 1.63 -4.13 24.17
C GLY A 250 1.54 -3.27 22.91
N VAL A 251 1.02 -3.80 21.80
CA VAL A 251 0.69 -2.99 20.62
C VAL A 251 -0.70 -2.36 20.82
N ASN A 252 -0.75 -1.03 20.74
CA ASN A 252 -2.02 -0.31 20.90
C ASN A 252 -2.80 -0.29 19.57
N LEU A 253 -3.86 -1.10 19.52
CA LEU A 253 -4.80 -1.15 18.40
C LEU A 253 -6.13 -0.46 18.70
N VAL A 254 -6.22 0.26 19.83
CA VAL A 254 -7.38 1.09 20.08
C VAL A 254 -7.32 2.25 19.09
N ALA A 255 -8.21 2.21 18.09
CA ALA A 255 -8.40 3.32 17.17
C ALA A 255 -8.59 4.61 17.98
N GLY A 256 -7.73 5.57 17.71
CA GLY A 256 -7.79 6.89 18.29
C GLY A 256 -8.82 7.75 17.58
N ASN A 257 -8.59 9.05 17.60
CA ASN A 257 -9.32 10.01 16.81
C ASN A 257 -8.27 10.76 15.96
N PRO A 258 -7.84 10.20 14.82
CA PRO A 258 -6.77 10.79 14.02
C PRO A 258 -7.09 12.24 13.68
N THR A 259 -6.06 13.07 13.59
CA THR A 259 -6.22 14.50 13.24
C THR A 259 -6.90 14.64 11.89
N ILE A 260 -6.60 13.74 10.94
CA ILE A 260 -7.18 13.66 9.61
C ILE A 260 -7.46 12.19 9.27
N SER A 261 -8.67 11.90 8.80
CA SER A 261 -9.11 10.61 8.27
C SER A 261 -9.84 10.78 6.93
N THR A 262 -10.43 9.72 6.40
CA THR A 262 -11.26 9.79 5.19
C THR A 262 -12.74 9.56 5.48
N THR A 263 -13.60 10.31 4.78
CA THR A 263 -15.06 10.14 4.75
C THR A 263 -15.54 10.26 3.31
N GLY A 264 -15.92 9.13 2.71
CA GLY A 264 -16.25 9.09 1.29
C GLY A 264 -15.09 9.61 0.45
N THR A 265 -15.34 10.58 -0.43
CA THR A 265 -14.32 11.16 -1.30
C THR A 265 -13.53 12.32 -0.69
N TRP A 266 -13.63 12.53 0.64
CA TRP A 266 -13.03 13.68 1.32
C TRP A 266 -12.09 13.26 2.45
N PHE A 267 -11.02 14.04 2.64
CA PHE A 267 -10.30 14.05 3.91
C PHE A 267 -11.12 14.85 4.93
N THR A 268 -11.21 14.37 6.16
CA THR A 268 -11.96 14.99 7.23
C THR A 268 -11.16 15.07 8.50
N ASP A 269 -11.32 16.18 9.24
CA ASP A 269 -10.76 16.28 10.59
C ASP A 269 -11.64 15.56 11.62
N LYS A 270 -11.17 15.52 12.88
CA LYS A 270 -11.88 14.93 14.02
C LYS A 270 -13.29 15.48 14.29
N ASP A 271 -13.64 16.65 13.75
CA ASP A 271 -14.95 17.28 13.91
C ASP A 271 -15.86 17.02 12.68
N GLY A 272 -15.33 16.32 11.68
CA GLY A 272 -15.96 15.96 10.41
C GLY A 272 -15.89 17.05 9.35
N ARG A 273 -15.08 18.09 9.55
CA ARG A 273 -14.89 19.18 8.56
C ARG A 273 -14.03 18.66 7.42
N VAL A 274 -14.36 19.04 6.19
CA VAL A 274 -13.52 18.69 5.04
C VAL A 274 -12.18 19.40 5.14
N VAL A 275 -11.09 18.69 4.89
CA VAL A 275 -9.73 19.23 4.85
C VAL A 275 -9.19 19.14 3.41
N ILE A 276 -8.63 20.24 2.91
CA ILE A 276 -7.91 20.27 1.64
C ILE A 276 -6.44 20.53 1.96
N LEU A 277 -5.58 19.62 1.53
CA LEU A 277 -4.15 19.63 1.82
C LEU A 277 -3.40 20.17 0.60
N ARG A 278 -2.60 21.23 0.76
CA ARG A 278 -1.75 21.81 -0.30
C ARG A 278 -0.36 22.05 0.24
N GLY A 279 0.65 21.59 -0.49
CA GLY A 279 2.00 21.52 0.05
C GLY A 279 3.09 21.16 -0.94
N MET A 280 4.22 20.73 -0.39
CA MET A 280 5.44 20.44 -1.14
C MET A 280 5.95 19.02 -0.84
N ASN A 281 6.67 18.45 -1.79
CA ASN A 281 7.50 17.27 -1.59
C ASN A 281 8.85 17.69 -0.98
N VAL A 282 9.24 17.08 0.13
CA VAL A 282 10.55 17.22 0.76
C VAL A 282 11.21 15.84 0.75
N VAL A 283 12.03 15.60 -0.27
CA VAL A 283 12.59 14.29 -0.61
C VAL A 283 14.01 14.46 -1.16
N ASP A 284 15.00 13.77 -0.60
CA ASP A 284 16.32 13.62 -1.22
C ASP A 284 16.34 12.38 -2.13
N ILE A 285 16.72 12.56 -3.38
CA ILE A 285 16.93 11.46 -4.34
C ILE A 285 18.39 11.34 -4.78
N THR A 286 19.29 12.12 -4.17
CA THR A 286 20.72 12.14 -4.47
C THR A 286 21.46 11.21 -3.53
N ASN A 287 22.26 10.29 -4.09
CA ASN A 287 23.06 9.38 -3.27
C ASN A 287 24.33 10.06 -2.69
N PRO A 288 24.66 9.86 -1.40
CA PRO A 288 23.87 9.12 -0.40
C PRO A 288 22.62 9.92 0.02
N ILE A 289 21.48 9.23 0.15
CA ILE A 289 20.20 9.83 0.57
C ILE A 289 20.32 10.37 1.99
N ARG A 290 19.88 11.62 2.19
CA ARG A 290 19.94 12.32 3.47
C ARG A 290 18.55 12.62 4.04
N PRO A 291 18.42 12.75 5.37
CA PRO A 291 17.24 13.36 5.98
C PRO A 291 17.15 14.86 5.60
N PRO A 292 15.95 15.48 5.63
CA PRO A 292 15.80 16.90 5.27
C PRO A 292 16.69 17.85 6.08
N SER A 293 16.93 17.55 7.35
CA SER A 293 17.79 18.36 8.23
C SER A 293 19.23 18.47 7.72
N GLU A 294 19.78 17.41 7.13
CA GLU A 294 21.12 17.40 6.52
C GLU A 294 21.17 18.12 5.16
N GLU A 295 20.03 18.27 4.50
CA GLU A 295 19.89 19.13 3.31
C GLU A 295 19.81 20.62 3.65
N GLY A 296 19.61 20.94 4.93
CA GLY A 296 19.45 22.29 5.45
C GLY A 296 18.00 22.70 5.71
N PHE A 297 17.02 21.80 5.52
CA PHE A 297 15.63 22.08 5.86
C PHE A 297 15.51 22.34 7.37
N SER A 298 14.92 23.48 7.71
CA SER A 298 14.96 24.05 9.05
C SER A 298 13.62 24.66 9.48
N GLU A 299 13.59 25.20 10.69
CA GLU A 299 12.45 25.95 11.22
C GLU A 299 12.05 27.13 10.33
N ASP A 300 13.02 27.78 9.68
CA ASP A 300 12.75 28.91 8.78
C ASP A 300 11.99 28.44 7.53
N ASP A 301 12.28 27.22 7.05
CA ASP A 301 11.59 26.58 5.92
C ASP A 301 10.14 26.21 6.29
N ALA A 302 9.93 25.60 7.46
CA ALA A 302 8.60 25.28 7.96
C ALA A 302 7.74 26.54 8.16
N ALA A 303 8.32 27.58 8.77
CA ALA A 303 7.67 28.88 8.94
C ALA A 303 7.37 29.55 7.58
N PHE A 304 8.27 29.46 6.62
CA PHE A 304 8.08 29.97 5.26
C PHE A 304 6.93 29.27 4.55
N LEU A 305 6.86 27.93 4.63
CA LEU A 305 5.76 27.17 4.04
C LEU A 305 4.41 27.56 4.66
N ALA A 306 4.34 27.65 5.99
CA ALA A 306 3.12 28.03 6.72
C ALA A 306 2.70 29.47 6.42
N ALA A 307 3.64 30.42 6.37
CA ALA A 307 3.37 31.82 6.02
C ALA A 307 2.79 31.99 4.61
N ASN A 308 3.11 31.06 3.71
CA ASN A 308 2.60 31.00 2.34
C ASN A 308 1.34 30.13 2.19
N GLY A 309 0.81 29.61 3.31
CA GLY A 309 -0.47 28.92 3.35
C GLY A 309 -0.45 27.44 3.02
N PHE A 310 0.74 26.83 2.92
CA PHE A 310 0.86 25.37 2.83
C PHE A 310 0.52 24.72 4.16
N ASN A 311 -0.08 23.52 4.13
CA ASN A 311 -0.52 22.79 5.32
C ASN A 311 -0.17 21.29 5.27
N VAL A 312 0.54 20.83 4.25
CA VAL A 312 1.05 19.46 4.17
C VAL A 312 2.47 19.43 3.61
N VAL A 313 3.25 18.43 4.03
CA VAL A 313 4.49 18.02 3.38
C VAL A 313 4.42 16.53 3.05
N ARG A 314 4.75 16.16 1.82
CA ARG A 314 5.03 14.77 1.45
C ARG A 314 6.51 14.52 1.74
N LEU A 315 6.78 13.77 2.80
CA LEU A 315 8.11 13.57 3.39
C LEU A 315 8.68 12.23 2.93
N GLY A 316 9.78 12.27 2.20
CA GLY A 316 10.41 11.08 1.64
C GLY A 316 11.04 10.17 2.69
N VAL A 317 10.77 8.88 2.56
CA VAL A 317 11.36 7.78 3.33
C VAL A 317 11.90 6.76 2.34
N ASP A 318 13.21 6.55 2.31
CA ASP A 318 13.82 5.54 1.46
C ASP A 318 13.96 4.20 2.22
N TRP A 319 13.65 3.09 1.54
CA TRP A 319 13.74 1.75 2.14
C TRP A 319 15.18 1.39 2.54
N GLU A 320 16.16 1.63 1.67
CA GLU A 320 17.56 1.29 1.98
C GLU A 320 18.12 2.17 3.11
N ARG A 321 17.69 3.43 3.21
CA ARG A 321 18.06 4.34 4.30
C ARG A 321 17.40 3.96 5.63
N LEU A 322 16.12 3.60 5.62
CA LEU A 322 15.36 3.19 6.81
C LEU A 322 15.82 1.83 7.33
N GLN A 323 16.11 0.90 6.42
CA GLN A 323 16.54 -0.45 6.72
C GLN A 323 17.84 -0.77 5.96
N PRO A 324 19.01 -0.33 6.46
CA PRO A 324 20.30 -0.51 5.76
C PRO A 324 20.76 -1.96 5.69
N GLU A 325 20.31 -2.82 6.60
CA GLU A 325 20.53 -4.27 6.55
C GLU A 325 19.21 -5.01 6.79
N PRO A 326 19.03 -6.24 6.26
CA PRO A 326 17.80 -7.00 6.46
C PRO A 326 17.42 -7.13 7.94
N GLY A 327 16.26 -6.57 8.31
CA GLY A 327 15.74 -6.59 9.67
C GLY A 327 16.40 -5.61 10.66
N VAL A 328 17.33 -4.77 10.22
CA VAL A 328 18.00 -3.76 11.05
C VAL A 328 17.55 -2.37 10.60
N TYR A 329 16.93 -1.62 11.51
CA TYR A 329 16.40 -0.29 11.22
C TYR A 329 17.33 0.82 11.74
N ASP A 330 17.42 1.91 10.99
CA ASP A 330 18.22 3.07 11.36
C ASP A 330 17.42 4.02 12.28
N GLU A 331 17.67 3.90 13.57
CA GLU A 331 17.03 4.75 14.59
C GLU A 331 17.49 6.21 14.53
N GLU A 332 18.71 6.49 14.06
CA GLU A 332 19.20 7.88 13.95
C GLU A 332 18.42 8.62 12.86
N TYR A 333 18.23 7.97 11.71
CA TYR A 333 17.40 8.47 10.62
C TYR A 333 15.95 8.72 11.06
N LEU A 334 15.35 7.78 11.79
CA LEU A 334 13.99 7.96 12.33
C LEU A 334 13.91 9.14 13.30
N ASN A 335 14.89 9.31 14.19
CA ASN A 335 14.93 10.46 15.11
C ASN A 335 15.05 11.81 14.38
N GLU A 336 15.71 11.85 13.22
CA GLU A 336 15.80 13.06 12.39
C GLU A 336 14.47 13.35 11.69
N LEU A 337 13.81 12.33 11.15
CA LEU A 337 12.46 12.46 10.61
C LEU A 337 11.46 12.90 11.69
N ASP A 338 11.55 12.37 12.91
CA ASP A 338 10.71 12.78 14.05
C ASP A 338 10.86 14.27 14.37
N GLN A 339 12.08 14.79 14.31
CA GLN A 339 12.35 16.22 14.51
C GLN A 339 11.73 17.07 13.41
N THR A 340 11.85 16.66 12.15
CA THR A 340 11.19 17.33 11.02
C THR A 340 9.67 17.29 11.16
N VAL A 341 9.08 16.15 11.50
CA VAL A 341 7.63 16.00 11.68
C VAL A 341 7.10 16.84 12.84
N ALA A 342 7.83 16.91 13.96
CA ALA A 342 7.48 17.76 15.09
C ALA A 342 7.53 19.24 14.72
N MET A 343 8.62 19.67 14.06
CA MET A 343 8.80 21.03 13.55
C MET A 343 7.66 21.44 12.62
N LEU A 344 7.33 20.62 11.61
CA LEU A 344 6.21 20.88 10.70
C LEU A 344 4.89 21.04 11.48
N GLY A 345 4.65 20.16 12.45
CA GLY A 345 3.45 20.22 13.29
C GLY A 345 3.33 21.48 14.14
N ASP A 346 4.44 22.02 14.66
CA ASP A 346 4.47 23.29 15.40
C ASP A 346 4.05 24.49 14.53
N HIS A 347 4.15 24.36 13.19
CA HIS A 347 3.66 25.32 12.19
C HIS A 347 2.30 24.98 11.59
N GLY A 348 1.62 23.95 12.10
CA GLY A 348 0.32 23.51 11.59
C GLY A 348 0.39 22.80 10.23
N ILE A 349 1.57 22.25 9.88
CA ILE A 349 1.80 21.46 8.68
C ILE A 349 1.83 19.98 9.07
N VAL A 350 0.99 19.17 8.43
CA VAL A 350 0.99 17.72 8.62
C VAL A 350 1.87 17.02 7.59
N ALA A 351 2.33 15.80 7.88
CA ALA A 351 3.16 15.03 6.96
C ALA A 351 2.43 13.79 6.41
N VAL A 352 2.67 13.49 5.14
CA VAL A 352 2.44 12.18 4.52
C VAL A 352 3.81 11.53 4.35
N LEU A 353 4.01 10.36 4.95
CA LEU A 353 5.27 9.61 4.80
C LEU A 353 5.25 8.86 3.49
N ASP A 354 6.12 9.21 2.57
CA ASP A 354 6.20 8.61 1.24
C ASP A 354 7.35 7.62 1.17
N LEU A 355 7.04 6.34 0.93
CA LEU A 355 8.05 5.34 0.62
C LEU A 355 8.59 5.55 -0.80
N HIS A 356 9.51 6.51 -0.89
CA HIS A 356 10.08 7.01 -2.12
C HIS A 356 11.14 6.03 -2.64
N GLN A 357 10.86 5.34 -3.75
CA GLN A 357 11.78 4.32 -4.26
C GLN A 357 11.79 4.22 -5.78
N ASN A 358 12.86 3.60 -6.29
CA ASN A 358 13.08 3.30 -7.70
C ASN A 358 13.12 1.79 -8.00
N VAL A 359 13.74 1.01 -7.10
CA VAL A 359 13.88 -0.45 -7.06
C VAL A 359 14.11 -0.87 -5.59
N PRO A 360 13.92 -2.15 -5.21
CA PRO A 360 14.30 -2.64 -3.88
C PRO A 360 15.78 -2.36 -3.54
N PRO A 361 16.15 -2.32 -2.24
CA PRO A 361 17.51 -2.05 -1.78
C PRO A 361 18.56 -2.95 -2.42
N THR A 362 19.80 -2.46 -2.45
CA THR A 362 20.93 -3.20 -3.04
C THR A 362 21.15 -4.58 -2.41
N TYR A 363 20.89 -4.75 -1.11
CA TYR A 363 21.00 -6.05 -0.43
C TYR A 363 19.88 -7.03 -0.82
N VAL A 364 18.79 -6.55 -1.43
CA VAL A 364 17.70 -7.36 -1.98
C VAL A 364 17.98 -7.73 -3.44
N THR A 365 18.35 -6.74 -4.27
CA THR A 365 18.53 -6.95 -5.72
C THR A 365 19.91 -7.51 -6.08
N GLY A 366 20.90 -7.31 -5.20
CA GLY A 366 22.31 -7.29 -5.57
C GLY A 366 22.68 -6.02 -6.34
N GLU A 367 23.98 -5.80 -6.56
CA GLU A 367 24.45 -4.69 -7.38
C GLU A 367 23.93 -4.84 -8.83
N LEU A 368 23.08 -3.91 -9.25
CA LEU A 368 22.60 -3.86 -10.62
C LEU A 368 23.68 -3.25 -11.53
N PRO A 369 23.87 -3.79 -12.75
CA PRO A 369 24.78 -3.18 -13.71
C PRO A 369 24.34 -1.73 -14.01
N PRO A 370 25.28 -0.80 -14.23
CA PRO A 370 24.92 0.57 -14.61
C PRO A 370 24.05 0.60 -15.86
N SER A 371 22.95 1.34 -15.81
CA SER A 371 22.10 1.58 -16.97
C SER A 371 22.85 2.41 -18.02
N ASN A 372 22.75 2.01 -19.29
CA ASN A 372 23.19 2.82 -20.43
C ASN A 372 22.06 3.70 -21.00
N ILE A 373 20.89 3.66 -20.37
CA ILE A 373 19.72 4.47 -20.68
C ILE A 373 19.64 5.57 -19.62
N GLY A 374 19.43 6.82 -20.04
CA GLY A 374 19.25 7.94 -19.11
C GLY A 374 17.83 7.99 -18.55
N PHE A 375 17.69 8.53 -17.34
CA PHE A 375 16.39 8.91 -16.78
C PHE A 375 15.67 9.90 -17.73
N PRO A 376 14.35 9.76 -17.93
CA PRO A 376 13.43 8.79 -17.31
C PRO A 376 13.26 7.48 -18.09
N LEU A 377 13.98 7.25 -19.20
CA LEU A 377 13.72 6.07 -20.05
C LEU A 377 14.18 4.75 -19.41
N ASP A 378 15.17 4.79 -18.53
CA ASP A 378 15.73 3.62 -17.87
C ASP A 378 14.74 2.95 -16.91
N ILE A 379 13.83 3.72 -16.32
CA ILE A 379 12.80 3.19 -15.42
C ILE A 379 11.80 2.26 -16.14
N PHE A 380 11.70 2.39 -17.47
CA PHE A 380 10.79 1.58 -18.29
C PHE A 380 11.51 0.50 -19.10
N PHE A 381 12.74 0.78 -19.55
CA PHE A 381 13.40 -0.02 -20.57
C PHE A 381 14.73 -0.65 -20.12
N ASP A 382 15.23 -0.36 -18.92
CA ASP A 382 16.41 -1.04 -18.39
C ASP A 382 16.06 -2.49 -18.00
N SER A 383 16.73 -3.44 -18.66
CA SER A 383 16.44 -4.86 -18.47
C SER A 383 16.81 -5.39 -17.08
N ALA A 384 17.84 -4.83 -16.42
CA ALA A 384 18.28 -5.30 -15.12
C ALA A 384 17.34 -4.79 -14.02
N LYS A 385 16.94 -3.52 -14.11
CA LYS A 385 15.91 -2.94 -13.23
C LYS A 385 14.57 -3.67 -13.38
N ASN A 386 14.12 -3.92 -14.61
CA ASN A 386 12.88 -4.64 -14.86
C ASN A 386 12.93 -6.10 -14.35
N ALA A 387 14.08 -6.79 -14.48
CA ALA A 387 14.23 -8.12 -13.93
C ALA A 387 14.21 -8.13 -12.38
N ALA A 388 14.76 -7.10 -11.73
CA ALA A 388 14.67 -6.96 -10.28
C ALA A 388 13.21 -6.73 -9.83
N LEU A 389 12.49 -5.85 -10.52
CA LEU A 389 11.06 -5.60 -10.26
C LEU A 389 10.21 -6.87 -10.49
N ASP A 390 10.49 -7.63 -11.55
CA ASP A 390 9.75 -8.89 -11.81
C ASP A 390 9.91 -9.90 -10.66
N LYS A 391 11.09 -9.96 -10.03
CA LYS A 391 11.33 -10.81 -8.84
C LYS A 391 10.59 -10.29 -7.62
N PHE A 392 10.63 -8.97 -7.40
CA PHE A 392 9.90 -8.32 -6.33
C PHE A 392 8.40 -8.64 -6.44
N TRP A 393 7.79 -8.42 -7.61
CA TRP A 393 6.38 -8.70 -7.86
C TRP A 393 6.01 -10.19 -7.91
N ALA A 394 7.00 -11.07 -8.05
CA ALA A 394 6.82 -12.52 -7.93
C ALA A 394 6.90 -13.00 -6.47
N ASN A 395 7.20 -12.09 -5.54
CA ASN A 395 7.52 -12.39 -4.15
C ASN A 395 8.66 -13.42 -4.03
N ASP A 396 9.67 -13.32 -4.91
CA ASP A 396 10.83 -14.20 -4.85
C ASP A 396 11.53 -14.08 -3.48
N PRO A 397 12.23 -15.13 -3.00
CA PRO A 397 12.95 -15.07 -1.74
C PRO A 397 13.92 -13.89 -1.67
N GLY A 398 13.80 -13.13 -0.59
CA GLY A 398 14.68 -12.05 -0.19
C GLY A 398 15.86 -12.54 0.66
N PRO A 399 16.69 -11.61 1.15
CA PRO A 399 17.89 -11.90 1.95
C PRO A 399 17.61 -12.65 3.27
N THR A 400 16.41 -12.50 3.86
CA THR A 400 16.04 -13.24 5.09
C THR A 400 15.53 -14.66 4.81
N GLY A 401 15.29 -14.98 3.54
CA GLY A 401 14.61 -16.19 3.08
C GLY A 401 13.09 -16.04 2.98
N ALA A 402 12.49 -14.99 3.55
CA ALA A 402 11.10 -14.63 3.29
C ALA A 402 10.96 -13.98 1.90
N GLY A 403 9.77 -14.02 1.31
CA GLY A 403 9.50 -13.31 0.05
C GLY A 403 9.71 -11.80 0.15
N GLN A 404 10.16 -11.17 -0.94
CA GLN A 404 10.48 -9.73 -0.96
C GLN A 404 9.29 -8.81 -0.64
N LEU A 405 8.06 -9.20 -0.98
CA LEU A 405 6.85 -8.43 -0.59
C LEU A 405 6.59 -8.55 0.92
N ASN A 406 6.91 -9.70 1.52
CA ASN A 406 6.83 -9.90 2.97
C ASN A 406 7.85 -9.02 3.71
N GLU A 407 9.08 -8.94 3.19
CA GLU A 407 10.11 -8.05 3.76
C GLU A 407 9.72 -6.58 3.64
N TYR A 408 9.15 -6.16 2.50
CA TYR A 408 8.60 -4.82 2.33
C TYR A 408 7.50 -4.53 3.36
N ALA A 409 6.52 -5.42 3.48
CA ALA A 409 5.42 -5.27 4.42
C ALA A 409 5.90 -5.20 5.88
N ALA A 410 6.94 -5.95 6.25
CA ALA A 410 7.57 -5.87 7.57
C ALA A 410 8.27 -4.53 7.81
N MET A 411 8.93 -3.96 6.79
CA MET A 411 9.51 -2.62 6.87
C MET A 411 8.43 -1.54 7.06
N VAL A 412 7.34 -1.61 6.28
CA VAL A 412 6.24 -0.63 6.43
C VAL A 412 5.53 -0.81 7.78
N GLN A 413 5.39 -2.04 8.29
CA GLN A 413 4.89 -2.30 9.64
C GLN A 413 5.77 -1.59 10.69
N TYR A 414 7.09 -1.66 10.56
CA TYR A 414 8.00 -0.98 11.48
C TYR A 414 7.78 0.53 11.49
N LEU A 415 7.73 1.14 10.30
CA LEU A 415 7.48 2.58 10.14
C LEU A 415 6.10 2.97 10.73
N ALA A 416 5.06 2.20 10.43
CA ALA A 416 3.72 2.44 10.95
C ALA A 416 3.63 2.31 12.47
N TYR A 417 4.36 1.36 13.06
CA TYR A 417 4.46 1.21 14.52
C TYR A 417 5.14 2.41 15.16
N HIS A 418 6.26 2.87 14.59
CA HIS A 418 7.02 4.03 15.08
C HIS A 418 6.15 5.29 15.17
N TYR A 419 5.35 5.54 14.12
CA TYR A 419 4.46 6.71 14.05
C TYR A 419 3.04 6.49 14.61
N ASN A 420 2.76 5.36 15.26
CA ASN A 420 1.44 5.11 15.83
C ASN A 420 1.09 6.16 16.90
N GLY A 421 -0.05 6.84 16.70
CA GLY A 421 -0.54 7.90 17.59
C GLY A 421 0.12 9.27 17.39
N ASN A 422 0.99 9.45 16.39
CA ASN A 422 1.54 10.76 16.07
C ASN A 422 0.51 11.62 15.31
N ALA A 423 0.03 12.69 15.95
CA ALA A 423 -1.01 13.57 15.42
C ALA A 423 -0.58 14.41 14.20
N ASN A 424 0.72 14.52 13.94
CA ASN A 424 1.28 15.28 12.83
C ASN A 424 1.45 14.43 11.56
N ILE A 425 1.25 13.11 11.64
CA ILE A 425 1.26 12.21 10.49
C ILE A 425 -0.18 11.96 10.02
N VAL A 426 -0.48 12.31 8.77
CA VAL A 426 -1.76 11.97 8.13
C VAL A 426 -1.81 10.47 7.82
N GLY A 427 -0.69 9.94 7.32
CA GLY A 427 -0.63 8.58 6.85
C GLY A 427 0.66 8.22 6.14
N ILE A 428 0.65 7.05 5.52
CA ILE A 428 1.77 6.45 4.82
C ILE A 428 1.35 6.17 3.38
N GLU A 429 2.14 6.66 2.43
CA GLU A 429 2.06 6.32 1.02
C GLU A 429 2.94 5.11 0.75
N ILE A 430 2.27 4.02 0.34
CA ILE A 430 2.87 2.69 0.35
C ILE A 430 4.06 2.60 -0.58
N MET A 431 4.05 3.26 -1.74
CA MET A 431 5.12 3.17 -2.72
C MET A 431 5.00 4.27 -3.76
N ASN A 432 6.06 5.06 -3.91
CA ASN A 432 6.20 6.03 -4.98
C ASN A 432 6.32 5.35 -6.36
N GLU A 433 5.57 5.85 -7.33
CA GLU A 433 5.60 5.47 -8.75
C GLU A 433 5.77 3.95 -9.03
N PRO A 434 4.81 3.10 -8.63
CA PRO A 434 4.92 1.65 -8.78
C PRO A 434 5.23 1.21 -10.22
N ARG A 435 6.40 0.59 -10.38
CA ARG A 435 6.95 0.25 -11.70
C ARG A 435 6.55 -1.16 -12.11
N PRO A 436 5.99 -1.33 -13.31
CA PRO A 436 5.46 -2.62 -13.77
C PRO A 436 6.53 -3.64 -14.18
N GLY A 437 7.82 -3.29 -14.16
CA GLY A 437 8.88 -4.14 -14.70
C GLY A 437 8.60 -4.49 -16.17
N ASN A 438 8.70 -5.78 -16.51
CA ASN A 438 8.39 -6.24 -17.87
C ASN A 438 6.89 -6.18 -18.23
N GLN A 439 6.01 -5.81 -17.31
CA GLN A 439 4.59 -5.56 -17.60
C GLN A 439 4.31 -4.17 -18.19
N PHE A 440 5.32 -3.29 -18.33
CA PHE A 440 5.11 -1.95 -18.89
C PHE A 440 4.45 -1.97 -20.28
N LEU A 441 5.03 -2.73 -21.23
CA LEU A 441 4.49 -2.84 -22.60
C LEU A 441 3.08 -3.47 -22.63
N PRO A 442 2.82 -4.58 -21.91
CA PRO A 442 1.45 -5.07 -21.74
C PRO A 442 0.47 -4.02 -21.20
N SER A 443 0.85 -3.24 -20.19
CA SER A 443 -0.01 -2.22 -19.58
C SER A 443 -0.42 -1.13 -20.57
N ILE A 444 0.53 -0.58 -21.33
CA ILE A 444 0.22 0.42 -22.37
C ILE A 444 -0.63 -0.15 -23.52
N LEU A 445 -0.59 -1.47 -23.73
CA LEU A 445 -1.42 -2.19 -24.69
C LEU A 445 -2.78 -2.63 -24.11
N GLY A 446 -3.07 -2.23 -22.86
CA GLY A 446 -4.37 -2.43 -22.22
C GLY A 446 -4.48 -3.66 -21.33
N SER A 447 -3.38 -4.30 -20.93
CA SER A 447 -3.39 -5.29 -19.85
C SER A 447 -3.60 -4.61 -18.50
N SER A 448 -4.47 -5.15 -17.65
CA SER A 448 -4.61 -4.72 -16.24
C SER A 448 -3.80 -5.58 -15.28
N TYR A 449 -2.99 -6.53 -15.78
CA TYR A 449 -2.37 -7.55 -14.94
C TYR A 449 -1.52 -6.96 -13.81
N HIS A 450 -0.64 -6.00 -14.12
CA HIS A 450 0.21 -5.42 -13.09
C HIS A 450 -0.62 -4.76 -11.97
N GLU A 451 -1.58 -3.90 -12.32
CA GLU A 451 -2.39 -3.20 -11.32
C GLU A 451 -3.33 -4.14 -10.55
N ALA A 452 -4.04 -5.03 -11.25
CA ALA A 452 -5.07 -5.87 -10.65
C ALA A 452 -4.52 -7.12 -9.94
N GLN A 453 -3.41 -7.68 -10.42
CA GLN A 453 -2.90 -8.99 -9.98
C GLN A 453 -1.53 -8.94 -9.29
N GLN A 454 -0.84 -7.80 -9.31
CA GLN A 454 0.40 -7.60 -8.55
C GLN A 454 0.24 -6.48 -7.53
N LEU A 455 -0.15 -5.28 -8.01
CA LEU A 455 -0.15 -4.07 -7.20
C LEU A 455 -1.29 -4.03 -6.17
N THR A 456 -2.51 -4.37 -6.57
CA THR A 456 -3.66 -4.40 -5.64
C THR A 456 -3.49 -5.44 -4.51
N PRO A 457 -3.10 -6.70 -4.79
CA PRO A 457 -2.80 -7.65 -3.72
C PRO A 457 -1.66 -7.21 -2.80
N PHE A 458 -0.61 -6.60 -3.37
CA PHE A 458 0.47 -6.00 -2.60
C PHE A 458 -0.02 -4.90 -1.66
N TYR A 459 -0.89 -4.00 -2.12
CA TYR A 459 -1.49 -2.98 -1.25
C TYR A 459 -2.35 -3.58 -0.13
N ASN A 460 -3.13 -4.62 -0.41
CA ASN A 460 -3.88 -5.32 0.63
C ASN A 460 -2.95 -5.97 1.67
N GLN A 461 -1.81 -6.50 1.24
CA GLN A 461 -0.80 -7.04 2.13
C GLN A 461 -0.15 -5.98 3.01
N VAL A 462 0.30 -4.86 2.43
CA VAL A 462 0.92 -3.78 3.20
C VAL A 462 -0.10 -3.08 4.11
N ALA A 463 -1.35 -2.93 3.66
CA ALA A 463 -2.43 -2.39 4.50
C ALA A 463 -2.68 -3.26 5.74
N THR A 464 -2.70 -4.58 5.56
CA THR A 464 -2.78 -5.56 6.66
C THR A 464 -1.61 -5.38 7.63
N ALA A 465 -0.40 -5.14 7.11
CA ALA A 465 0.79 -4.90 7.93
C ALA A 465 0.71 -3.57 8.71
N ILE A 466 0.28 -2.47 8.08
CA ILE A 466 0.06 -1.18 8.76
C ILE A 466 -0.99 -1.33 9.88
N ARG A 467 -2.13 -1.95 9.58
CA ARG A 467 -3.23 -2.12 10.55
C ARG A 467 -2.91 -3.05 11.72
N SER A 468 -1.91 -3.91 11.56
CA SER A 468 -1.41 -4.74 12.66
C SER A 468 -0.79 -3.92 13.80
N VAL A 469 -0.42 -2.66 13.56
CA VAL A 469 0.28 -1.81 14.54
C VAL A 469 -0.24 -0.37 14.63
N ASN A 470 -0.95 0.11 13.61
CA ASN A 470 -1.44 1.48 13.53
C ASN A 470 -2.87 1.49 12.96
N PRO A 471 -3.90 1.60 13.82
CA PRO A 471 -5.29 1.58 13.39
C PRO A 471 -5.73 2.88 12.69
N ASP A 472 -4.99 3.97 12.84
CA ASP A 472 -5.46 5.32 12.54
C ASP A 472 -4.84 5.92 11.27
N ALA A 473 -3.62 5.54 10.90
CA ALA A 473 -2.93 6.12 9.73
C ALA A 473 -3.75 5.97 8.45
N THR A 474 -3.88 7.05 7.67
CA THR A 474 -4.46 6.95 6.33
C THR A 474 -3.49 6.17 5.42
N ILE A 475 -4.01 5.23 4.64
CA ILE A 475 -3.20 4.47 3.69
C ILE A 475 -3.32 5.12 2.31
N PHE A 476 -2.22 5.70 1.83
CA PHE A 476 -2.14 6.25 0.48
C PHE A 476 -1.51 5.20 -0.44
N PHE A 477 -2.07 5.05 -1.64
CA PHE A 477 -1.58 4.11 -2.64
C PHE A 477 -1.73 4.68 -4.05
N GLU A 478 -0.75 4.38 -4.90
CA GLU A 478 -0.68 4.91 -6.25
C GLU A 478 -1.18 3.92 -7.32
N PRO A 479 -1.64 4.39 -8.49
CA PRO A 479 -1.69 3.54 -9.67
C PRO A 479 -0.29 3.19 -10.15
N SER A 480 -0.17 2.32 -11.16
CA SER A 480 1.13 2.14 -11.82
C SER A 480 1.63 3.47 -12.39
N VAL A 481 2.94 3.70 -12.40
CA VAL A 481 3.56 4.88 -13.04
C VAL A 481 3.11 5.08 -14.50
N ALA A 482 2.63 4.03 -15.17
CA ALA A 482 2.03 4.10 -16.50
C ALA A 482 0.81 5.04 -16.58
N ALA A 483 0.12 5.30 -15.47
CA ALA A 483 -1.00 6.25 -15.39
C ALA A 483 -0.58 7.68 -15.76
N THR A 484 0.66 8.07 -15.46
CA THR A 484 1.23 9.36 -15.90
C THR A 484 1.27 9.49 -17.42
N ALA A 485 1.25 8.38 -18.17
CA ALA A 485 1.19 8.33 -19.62
C ALA A 485 -0.26 8.20 -20.17
N MET A 486 -1.28 8.56 -19.38
CA MET A 486 -2.71 8.42 -19.69
C MET A 486 -3.20 6.96 -19.84
N VAL A 487 -2.46 5.98 -19.31
CA VAL A 487 -3.01 4.63 -19.15
C VAL A 487 -4.09 4.70 -18.07
N PRO A 488 -5.33 4.23 -18.32
CA PRO A 488 -6.39 4.29 -17.32
C PRO A 488 -6.01 3.52 -16.05
N VAL A 489 -6.40 4.04 -14.89
CA VAL A 489 -6.26 3.34 -13.60
C VAL A 489 -7.17 2.10 -13.58
N ARG A 490 -6.59 0.93 -13.37
CA ARG A 490 -7.23 -0.40 -13.35
C ARG A 490 -6.84 -1.24 -12.14
N LEU A 491 -6.50 -0.56 -11.04
CA LEU A 491 -6.41 -1.18 -9.72
C LEU A 491 -7.72 -1.89 -9.37
N GLY A 492 -7.63 -2.96 -8.59
CA GLY A 492 -8.77 -3.54 -7.89
C GLY A 492 -9.10 -2.75 -6.62
N THR A 493 -9.82 -3.37 -5.69
CA THR A 493 -10.13 -2.74 -4.40
C THR A 493 -8.98 -2.94 -3.42
N VAL A 494 -8.48 -1.85 -2.83
CA VAL A 494 -7.69 -1.90 -1.60
C VAL A 494 -8.64 -1.94 -0.41
N HIS A 495 -8.57 -3.00 0.38
CA HIS A 495 -9.53 -3.33 1.44
C HIS A 495 -9.18 -2.64 2.75
N ASP A 496 -9.31 -1.32 2.78
CA ASP A 496 -9.14 -0.52 3.99
C ASP A 496 -10.15 0.64 4.05
N SER A 497 -10.71 0.89 5.22
CA SER A 497 -11.74 1.91 5.43
C SER A 497 -11.19 3.34 5.52
N ASN A 498 -9.88 3.51 5.77
CA ASN A 498 -9.20 4.79 5.87
C ASN A 498 -8.04 4.84 4.87
N SER A 499 -8.40 4.95 3.59
CA SER A 499 -7.45 4.95 2.47
C SER A 499 -7.76 6.06 1.47
N ALA A 500 -6.76 6.43 0.67
CA ALA A 500 -6.88 7.42 -0.40
C ALA A 500 -6.02 7.01 -1.61
N LEU A 501 -6.53 7.29 -2.82
CA LEU A 501 -5.73 7.15 -4.03
C LEU A 501 -4.79 8.36 -4.13
N SER A 502 -3.49 8.11 -4.07
CA SER A 502 -2.49 9.09 -4.50
C SER A 502 -2.19 8.92 -5.99
N PHE A 503 -1.89 10.01 -6.69
CA PHE A 503 -1.56 9.95 -8.12
C PHE A 503 -0.69 11.12 -8.57
N HIS A 504 0.07 10.91 -9.64
CA HIS A 504 0.95 11.92 -10.22
C HIS A 504 0.38 12.54 -11.50
N ASN A 505 0.66 13.81 -11.74
CA ASN A 505 0.10 14.57 -12.87
C ASN A 505 1.15 15.44 -13.56
N TYR A 506 2.09 14.80 -14.26
CA TYR A 506 3.18 15.47 -14.96
C TYR A 506 2.85 15.92 -16.39
N ALA A 507 3.39 17.08 -16.77
CA ALA A 507 3.33 17.64 -18.12
C ALA A 507 4.72 17.61 -18.79
N PHE A 508 5.07 16.50 -19.44
CA PHE A 508 6.39 16.28 -20.03
C PHE A 508 6.73 17.19 -21.24
N LEU A 509 5.73 17.69 -21.97
CA LEU A 509 5.94 18.53 -23.15
C LEU A 509 4.97 19.70 -23.16
N ASN A 510 5.44 20.91 -23.50
CA ASN A 510 4.61 22.08 -23.74
C ASN A 510 4.78 22.57 -25.18
N LEU A 511 3.74 22.40 -26.01
CA LEU A 511 3.73 22.73 -27.43
C LEU A 511 2.99 24.04 -27.71
N GLY A 512 3.42 25.13 -27.08
CA GLY A 512 2.82 26.45 -27.27
C GLY A 512 1.47 26.60 -26.57
N GLY A 513 1.39 26.13 -25.31
CA GLY A 513 0.20 26.20 -24.47
C GLY A 513 -0.60 24.89 -24.40
N VAL A 514 -0.25 23.88 -25.19
CA VAL A 514 -0.79 22.52 -25.05
C VAL A 514 0.22 21.66 -24.31
N VAL A 515 -0.15 21.18 -23.12
CA VAL A 515 0.67 20.22 -22.38
C VAL A 515 0.35 18.77 -22.79
N LEU A 516 1.39 17.96 -22.92
CA LEU A 516 1.29 16.52 -23.11
C LEU A 516 2.09 15.80 -22.02
N PRO A 517 1.57 14.69 -21.48
CA PRO A 517 0.23 14.11 -21.70
C PRO A 517 -0.89 15.05 -21.23
N PHE A 518 -2.13 14.74 -21.64
CA PHE A 518 -3.28 15.55 -21.24
C PHE A 518 -3.58 15.33 -19.76
N VAL A 519 -3.04 16.22 -18.91
CA VAL A 519 -3.14 16.18 -17.44
C VAL A 519 -4.58 16.06 -16.92
N ASN A 520 -5.56 16.63 -17.62
CA ASN A 520 -6.98 16.45 -17.30
C ASN A 520 -7.46 15.00 -17.44
N VAL A 521 -6.94 14.24 -18.41
CA VAL A 521 -7.31 12.83 -18.62
C VAL A 521 -6.78 11.98 -17.46
N ILE A 522 -5.54 12.26 -17.02
CA ILE A 522 -4.90 11.57 -15.89
C ILE A 522 -5.70 11.82 -14.61
N ALA A 523 -5.92 13.09 -14.26
CA ALA A 523 -6.66 13.48 -13.07
C ALA A 523 -8.10 12.94 -13.07
N ASN A 524 -8.81 13.00 -14.21
CA ASN A 524 -10.16 12.45 -14.31
C ASN A 524 -10.16 10.91 -14.10
N SER A 525 -9.18 10.19 -14.64
CA SER A 525 -9.08 8.74 -14.42
C SER A 525 -8.86 8.40 -12.94
N ALA A 526 -8.04 9.17 -12.22
CA ALA A 526 -7.82 8.99 -10.79
C ALA A 526 -9.08 9.30 -9.98
N VAL A 527 -9.75 10.42 -10.28
CA VAL A 527 -10.99 10.83 -9.61
C VAL A 527 -12.13 9.83 -9.87
N ASP A 528 -12.24 9.28 -11.08
CA ASP A 528 -13.26 8.29 -11.41
C ASP A 528 -13.05 6.98 -10.63
N TYR A 529 -11.79 6.53 -10.49
CA TYR A 529 -11.46 5.40 -9.63
C TYR A 529 -11.82 5.71 -8.16
N ALA A 530 -11.37 6.84 -7.62
CA ALA A 530 -11.60 7.21 -6.23
C ALA A 530 -13.10 7.30 -5.89
N LYS A 531 -13.92 7.87 -6.80
CA LYS A 531 -15.38 7.88 -6.68
C LYS A 531 -16.00 6.48 -6.73
N ALA A 532 -15.52 5.61 -7.63
CA ALA A 532 -16.01 4.23 -7.73
C ALA A 532 -15.72 3.39 -6.47
N HIS A 533 -14.66 3.74 -5.75
CA HIS A 533 -14.23 3.07 -4.52
C HIS A 533 -14.61 3.82 -3.24
N ASN A 534 -15.30 4.98 -3.34
CA ASN A 534 -15.71 5.82 -2.21
C ASN A 534 -14.55 6.21 -1.28
N ILE A 535 -13.44 6.63 -1.87
CA ILE A 535 -12.22 7.10 -1.19
C ILE A 535 -11.81 8.47 -1.75
N PRO A 536 -11.00 9.28 -1.04
CA PRO A 536 -10.43 10.50 -1.58
C PRO A 536 -9.38 10.23 -2.66
N ALA A 537 -9.13 11.23 -3.51
CA ALA A 537 -7.96 11.29 -4.37
C ALA A 537 -7.08 12.48 -3.96
N ILE A 538 -5.76 12.31 -4.02
CA ILE A 538 -4.75 13.35 -3.77
C ILE A 538 -3.69 13.32 -4.86
N MET A 539 -3.32 14.49 -5.38
CA MET A 539 -2.28 14.63 -6.40
C MET A 539 -0.91 14.81 -5.72
N THR A 540 -0.24 13.72 -5.41
CA THR A 540 0.97 13.69 -4.56
C THR A 540 2.23 14.20 -5.27
N GLU A 541 2.23 14.19 -6.61
CA GLU A 541 3.23 14.90 -7.40
C GLU A 541 2.64 15.52 -8.66
N PHE A 542 3.11 16.72 -8.96
CA PHE A 542 2.95 17.42 -10.21
C PHE A 542 4.00 18.54 -10.24
N GLY A 543 4.06 19.28 -11.35
CA GLY A 543 5.03 20.36 -11.47
C GLY A 543 6.33 19.84 -12.05
N SER A 544 7.42 19.89 -11.29
CA SER A 544 8.78 19.71 -11.79
C SER A 544 9.03 20.66 -12.98
N SER A 545 8.62 21.92 -12.80
CA SER A 545 8.59 22.91 -13.87
C SER A 545 8.53 24.32 -13.30
N SER A 546 9.20 25.26 -13.96
CA SER A 546 9.06 26.70 -13.78
C SER A 546 8.38 27.37 -14.98
N ASN A 547 7.71 26.58 -15.84
CA ASN A 547 6.88 27.11 -16.91
C ASN A 547 5.48 27.42 -16.36
N PRO A 548 5.06 28.71 -16.32
CA PRO A 548 3.77 29.07 -15.73
C PRO A 548 2.57 28.40 -16.42
N SER A 549 2.65 28.16 -17.73
CA SER A 549 1.57 27.51 -18.46
C SER A 549 1.47 26.02 -18.12
N SER A 550 2.59 25.35 -17.86
CA SER A 550 2.62 23.95 -17.45
C SER A 550 2.06 23.80 -16.03
N LEU A 551 2.57 24.57 -15.05
CA LEU A 551 2.08 24.57 -13.67
C LEU A 551 0.59 24.88 -13.56
N ASN A 552 0.11 25.91 -14.27
CA ASN A 552 -1.30 26.26 -14.24
C ASN A 552 -2.20 25.15 -14.79
N GLN A 553 -1.75 24.43 -15.82
CA GLN A 553 -2.54 23.35 -16.42
C GLN A 553 -2.54 22.08 -15.57
N THR A 554 -1.45 21.75 -14.89
CA THR A 554 -1.37 20.60 -13.97
C THR A 554 -2.18 20.86 -12.69
N MET A 555 -2.23 22.09 -12.20
CA MET A 555 -3.05 22.49 -11.03
C MET A 555 -4.55 22.60 -11.33
N ALA A 556 -4.94 22.97 -12.55
CA ALA A 556 -6.34 23.22 -12.90
C ALA A 556 -7.31 22.06 -12.56
N PRO A 557 -6.98 20.77 -12.82
CA PRO A 557 -7.83 19.66 -12.39
C PRO A 557 -8.01 19.58 -10.86
N ALA A 558 -7.00 19.99 -10.08
CA ALA A 558 -7.09 19.99 -8.63
C ALA A 558 -8.09 21.05 -8.13
N ASP A 559 -8.12 22.24 -8.71
CA ASP A 559 -9.15 23.24 -8.40
C ASP A 559 -10.54 22.76 -8.86
N GLN A 560 -10.64 22.15 -10.05
CA GLN A 560 -11.90 21.65 -10.61
C GLN A 560 -12.56 20.57 -9.72
N HIS A 561 -11.75 19.67 -9.16
CA HIS A 561 -12.22 18.54 -8.35
C HIS A 561 -12.02 18.76 -6.84
N MET A 562 -11.52 19.94 -6.43
CA MET A 562 -11.20 20.30 -5.04
C MET A 562 -10.23 19.30 -4.39
N LEU A 563 -9.22 18.88 -5.16
CA LEU A 563 -8.22 17.91 -4.72
C LEU A 563 -7.17 18.56 -3.83
N SER A 564 -6.72 17.77 -2.87
CA SER A 564 -5.44 17.97 -2.20
C SER A 564 -4.28 17.73 -3.17
N TRP A 565 -3.13 18.34 -2.92
CA TRP A 565 -1.91 18.12 -3.71
C TRP A 565 -0.61 18.44 -2.97
N THR A 566 0.49 17.84 -3.42
CA THR A 566 1.87 18.20 -3.06
C THR A 566 2.71 18.41 -4.34
N GLU A 567 3.38 19.54 -4.45
CA GLU A 567 4.16 19.89 -5.65
C GLU A 567 5.60 19.33 -5.57
N TRP A 568 6.12 18.90 -6.71
CA TRP A 568 7.50 18.43 -6.85
C TRP A 568 8.39 19.55 -7.43
N SER A 569 9.37 20.10 -6.71
CA SER A 569 9.82 19.76 -5.35
C SER A 569 10.22 20.97 -4.51
N TYR A 570 10.34 20.80 -3.18
CA TYR A 570 10.83 21.86 -2.31
C TYR A 570 12.28 22.24 -2.62
N ALA A 571 13.18 21.26 -2.63
CA ALA A 571 14.63 21.45 -2.79
C ALA A 571 15.15 21.00 -4.16
N ASN A 572 16.30 21.54 -4.58
CA ASN A 572 16.97 21.14 -5.82
C ASN A 572 17.53 19.72 -5.74
N THR A 573 17.02 18.81 -6.57
CA THR A 573 17.47 17.41 -6.60
C THR A 573 18.66 17.15 -7.54
N THR A 574 19.29 18.21 -8.06
CA THR A 574 20.32 18.22 -9.11
C THR A 574 19.84 17.88 -10.53
N TYR A 575 18.57 17.48 -10.69
CA TYR A 575 17.94 17.25 -11.97
C TYR A 575 17.31 18.54 -12.52
N LEU A 576 17.08 18.55 -13.84
CA LEU A 576 16.19 19.54 -14.45
C LEU A 576 14.77 18.99 -14.39
N GLY A 577 13.81 19.90 -14.33
CA GLY A 577 12.41 19.56 -14.38
C GLY A 577 12.01 18.83 -15.65
N VAL A 578 10.83 18.21 -15.63
CA VAL A 578 10.31 17.37 -16.73
C VAL A 578 10.21 18.08 -18.07
N ASP A 579 10.16 19.42 -18.07
CA ASP A 579 10.15 20.26 -19.27
C ASP A 579 11.49 20.98 -19.56
N GLY A 580 12.53 20.67 -18.79
CA GLY A 580 13.88 21.21 -18.90
C GLY A 580 14.13 22.52 -18.13
N THR A 581 13.15 23.03 -17.39
CA THR A 581 13.32 24.18 -16.49
C THR A 581 13.82 23.76 -15.10
N VAL A 582 13.96 24.69 -14.14
CA VAL A 582 14.24 24.30 -12.75
C VAL A 582 12.97 23.74 -12.11
N GLU A 583 13.13 22.74 -11.26
CA GLU A 583 12.03 21.98 -10.65
C GLU A 583 11.75 22.36 -9.19
N TRP A 584 12.64 23.12 -8.57
CA TRP A 584 12.60 23.40 -7.15
C TRP A 584 11.88 24.72 -6.83
N LEU A 585 11.31 24.80 -5.63
CA LEU A 585 10.84 26.05 -5.03
C LEU A 585 11.95 26.81 -4.31
N VAL A 586 12.83 26.08 -3.62
CA VAL A 586 14.02 26.59 -2.93
C VAL A 586 15.26 25.85 -3.46
N ASP A 587 16.25 26.57 -3.98
CA ASP A 587 17.44 25.94 -4.59
C ASP A 587 18.25 25.18 -3.55
N ASP A 588 18.56 25.84 -2.43
CA ASP A 588 19.38 25.31 -1.35
C ASP A 588 18.76 25.70 0.00
N PRO A 589 18.10 24.77 0.70
CA PRO A 589 17.50 25.02 2.00
C PRO A 589 18.49 25.52 3.06
N SER A 590 19.80 25.26 2.90
CA SER A 590 20.82 25.76 3.83
C SER A 590 21.11 27.26 3.70
N LYS A 591 20.58 27.92 2.66
CA LYS A 591 20.75 29.36 2.41
C LYS A 591 19.52 30.16 2.86
N PRO A 592 19.68 31.46 3.16
CA PRO A 592 18.55 32.33 3.45
C PRO A 592 17.45 32.27 2.36
N LEU A 593 16.19 32.27 2.79
CA LEU A 593 14.99 32.21 1.94
C LEU A 593 14.69 33.58 1.29
N GLU A 594 15.66 34.08 0.52
CA GLU A 594 15.60 35.38 -0.15
C GLU A 594 16.27 35.37 -1.52
N GLY A 595 15.99 36.40 -2.32
CA GLY A 595 16.63 36.59 -3.63
C GLY A 595 16.42 35.40 -4.56
N ASP A 596 17.48 35.02 -5.27
CA ASP A 596 17.46 33.95 -6.29
C ASP A 596 17.41 32.53 -5.69
N ASN A 597 17.51 32.39 -4.36
CA ASN A 597 17.37 31.08 -3.69
C ASN A 597 15.92 30.58 -3.71
N VAL A 598 14.95 31.49 -3.83
CA VAL A 598 13.52 31.17 -3.86
C VAL A 598 12.98 31.44 -5.26
N ASN A 599 12.27 30.48 -5.83
CA ASN A 599 11.55 30.64 -7.08
C ASN A 599 10.22 31.37 -6.83
N TRP A 600 10.29 32.70 -6.73
CA TRP A 600 9.15 33.56 -6.40
C TRP A 600 7.99 33.46 -7.41
N ASP A 601 8.30 33.20 -8.69
CA ASP A 601 7.29 33.03 -9.73
C ASP A 601 6.50 31.74 -9.52
N ASN A 602 7.17 30.63 -9.21
CA ASN A 602 6.50 29.39 -8.83
C ASN A 602 5.72 29.55 -7.52
N LEU A 603 6.32 30.16 -6.50
CA LEU A 603 5.65 30.41 -5.22
C LEU A 603 4.31 31.12 -5.43
N LYS A 604 4.29 32.17 -6.24
CA LYS A 604 3.05 32.92 -6.54
C LYS A 604 2.00 32.08 -7.26
N ILE A 605 2.39 31.12 -8.10
CA ILE A 605 1.43 30.22 -8.77
C ILE A 605 0.86 29.20 -7.79
N LEU A 606 1.70 28.67 -6.91
CA LEU A 606 1.33 27.61 -5.96
C LEU A 606 0.51 28.11 -4.77
N THR A 607 0.68 29.37 -4.37
CA THR A 607 0.11 29.95 -3.14
C THR A 607 -1.22 30.68 -3.36
N ARG A 608 -2.03 30.21 -4.32
CA ARG A 608 -3.39 30.73 -4.53
C ARG A 608 -4.25 30.55 -3.28
N PRO A 609 -5.18 31.49 -3.00
CA PRO A 609 -6.15 31.32 -1.92
C PRO A 609 -6.97 30.04 -2.09
N TYR A 610 -7.22 29.34 -0.98
CA TYR A 610 -7.99 28.11 -0.97
C TYR A 610 -8.61 27.83 0.39
N ALA A 611 -9.68 27.04 0.42
CA ALA A 611 -10.28 26.60 1.68
C ALA A 611 -9.44 25.47 2.29
N GLN A 612 -8.83 25.71 3.47
CA GLN A 612 -8.03 24.72 4.19
C GLN A 612 -8.90 23.73 4.95
N THR A 613 -9.92 24.24 5.66
CA THR A 613 -10.90 23.43 6.40
C THR A 613 -12.30 23.98 6.21
N VAL A 614 -13.29 23.10 6.03
CA VAL A 614 -14.66 23.49 5.67
C VAL A 614 -15.66 22.81 6.58
N ALA A 615 -16.40 23.61 7.35
CA ALA A 615 -17.54 23.15 8.14
C ALA A 615 -18.77 22.92 7.25
N GLY A 616 -18.64 21.99 6.31
CA GLY A 616 -19.64 21.71 5.29
C GLY A 616 -19.10 20.89 4.12
N THR A 617 -19.88 20.80 3.04
CA THR A 617 -19.51 20.09 1.81
C THR A 617 -19.15 21.11 0.71
N PRO A 618 -17.88 21.17 0.27
CA PRO A 618 -17.45 22.05 -0.82
C PRO A 618 -18.26 21.83 -2.10
N GLN A 619 -18.62 22.92 -2.79
CA GLN A 619 -19.36 22.89 -4.05
C GLN A 619 -18.56 23.46 -5.22
N SER A 620 -17.83 24.56 -4.98
CA SER A 620 -16.99 25.19 -6.00
C SER A 620 -15.95 26.10 -5.37
N MET A 621 -14.76 26.13 -5.96
CA MET A 621 -13.66 27.03 -5.63
C MET A 621 -13.07 27.60 -6.91
N SER A 622 -12.82 28.91 -6.97
CA SER A 622 -12.21 29.53 -8.13
C SER A 622 -11.38 30.74 -7.73
N TYR A 623 -10.23 30.90 -8.36
CA TYR A 623 -9.37 32.07 -8.26
C TYR A 623 -9.12 32.65 -9.66
N ASP A 624 -9.37 33.93 -9.82
CA ASP A 624 -9.14 34.67 -11.06
C ASP A 624 -7.80 35.41 -10.97
N GLU A 625 -6.80 34.92 -11.70
CA GLU A 625 -5.44 35.49 -11.73
C GLU A 625 -5.38 36.91 -12.30
N GLU A 626 -6.34 37.30 -13.16
CA GLU A 626 -6.29 38.62 -13.82
C GLU A 626 -6.69 39.74 -12.86
N ASN A 627 -7.65 39.48 -11.97
CA ASN A 627 -8.20 40.48 -11.06
C ASN A 627 -8.06 40.14 -9.56
N GLY A 628 -7.50 38.98 -9.21
CA GLY A 628 -7.25 38.53 -7.84
C GLY A 628 -8.50 38.11 -7.07
N ASN A 629 -9.64 37.93 -7.74
CA ASN A 629 -10.88 37.55 -7.07
C ASN A 629 -10.89 36.06 -6.75
N PHE A 630 -11.13 35.74 -5.48
CA PHE A 630 -11.38 34.37 -5.03
C PHE A 630 -12.87 34.22 -4.69
N THR A 631 -13.48 33.12 -5.14
CA THR A 631 -14.86 32.76 -4.77
C THR A 631 -14.91 31.31 -4.31
N PHE A 632 -15.59 31.08 -3.19
CA PHE A 632 -15.80 29.76 -2.61
C PHE A 632 -17.26 29.58 -2.17
N ASN A 633 -17.83 28.41 -2.47
CA ASN A 633 -19.20 28.06 -2.10
C ASN A 633 -19.24 26.64 -1.53
N TYR A 634 -19.98 26.47 -0.44
CA TYR A 634 -20.18 25.18 0.21
C TYR A 634 -21.57 25.10 0.85
N THR A 635 -22.11 23.88 0.99
CA THR A 635 -23.29 23.64 1.83
C THR A 635 -22.85 23.40 3.26
N THR A 636 -23.71 23.65 4.25
CA THR A 636 -23.41 23.32 5.66
C THR A 636 -23.66 21.85 6.00
N ASP A 637 -23.98 21.01 5.01
CA ASP A 637 -24.16 19.57 5.19
C ASP A 637 -22.81 18.88 5.46
N ARG A 638 -22.83 17.91 6.38
CA ARG A 638 -21.69 17.04 6.66
C ARG A 638 -21.52 16.01 5.54
N VAL A 639 -20.28 15.74 5.17
CA VAL A 639 -19.96 14.77 4.10
C VAL A 639 -20.24 13.32 4.48
N ASP A 640 -20.36 13.02 5.77
CA ASP A 640 -20.80 11.72 6.31
C ASP A 640 -22.33 11.49 6.21
N GLY A 641 -23.09 12.50 5.78
CA GLY A 641 -24.55 12.46 5.71
C GLY A 641 -25.26 12.54 7.08
N GLN A 642 -24.55 12.81 8.18
CA GLN A 642 -25.10 12.88 9.54
C GLN A 642 -25.76 14.23 9.88
N GLY A 643 -26.20 14.98 8.87
CA GLY A 643 -26.90 16.25 9.03
C GLY A 643 -26.02 17.45 8.67
N ARG A 644 -26.13 18.53 9.44
CA ARG A 644 -25.48 19.82 9.16
C ARG A 644 -24.62 20.29 10.31
N PHE A 645 -23.62 21.10 10.00
CA PHE A 645 -22.87 21.85 10.99
C PHE A 645 -23.76 22.88 11.68
N ALA A 646 -23.51 23.09 12.98
CA ALA A 646 -24.27 24.04 13.77
C ALA A 646 -23.88 25.49 13.42
N PRO A 647 -24.77 26.49 13.65
CA PRO A 647 -24.38 27.89 13.61
C PRO A 647 -23.16 28.16 14.48
N GLY A 648 -22.25 29.00 14.01
CA GLY A 648 -20.95 29.26 14.64
C GLY A 648 -19.85 28.26 14.29
N SER A 649 -20.13 27.20 13.53
CA SER A 649 -19.07 26.31 13.02
C SER A 649 -18.18 27.06 12.03
N GLU A 650 -16.88 26.82 12.11
CA GLU A 650 -15.86 27.63 11.44
C GLU A 650 -15.22 26.93 10.24
N THR A 651 -15.15 27.67 9.14
CA THR A 651 -14.41 27.36 7.90
C THR A 651 -13.18 28.27 7.82
N ILE A 652 -12.02 27.70 7.49
CA ILE A 652 -10.74 28.42 7.38
C ILE A 652 -10.31 28.46 5.91
N ILE A 653 -10.00 29.66 5.42
CA ILE A 653 -9.53 29.92 4.06
C ILE A 653 -8.12 30.55 4.17
N SER A 654 -7.15 29.96 3.49
CA SER A 654 -5.82 30.55 3.32
C SER A 654 -5.89 31.70 2.33
N VAL A 655 -5.31 32.85 2.69
CA VAL A 655 -5.29 34.08 1.88
C VAL A 655 -3.87 34.66 1.88
N PRO A 656 -2.96 34.13 1.03
CA PRO A 656 -1.56 34.53 1.06
C PRO A 656 -1.33 35.99 0.66
N GLU A 657 -0.45 36.67 1.39
CA GLU A 657 -0.20 38.12 1.24
C GLU A 657 0.32 38.49 -0.16
N VAL A 658 1.04 37.58 -0.83
CA VAL A 658 1.59 37.80 -2.17
C VAL A 658 0.52 38.16 -3.22
N HIS A 659 -0.73 37.72 -3.01
CA HIS A 659 -1.87 38.05 -3.87
C HIS A 659 -2.64 39.31 -3.43
N TYR A 660 -2.47 39.72 -2.17
CA TYR A 660 -3.21 40.82 -1.54
C TYR A 660 -2.28 41.79 -0.76
N PRO A 661 -1.24 42.37 -1.38
CA PRO A 661 -0.24 43.18 -0.68
C PRO A 661 -0.80 44.49 -0.09
N ASN A 662 -1.97 44.93 -0.55
CA ASN A 662 -2.69 46.09 -0.01
C ASN A 662 -3.88 45.68 0.87
N GLY A 663 -3.92 44.41 1.29
CA GLY A 663 -5.06 43.80 1.94
C GLY A 663 -6.18 43.40 0.96
N TYR A 664 -7.24 42.85 1.53
CA TYR A 664 -8.40 42.35 0.81
C TYR A 664 -9.72 42.76 1.48
N THR A 665 -10.80 42.70 0.72
CA THR A 665 -12.18 42.85 1.20
C THR A 665 -12.90 41.52 1.04
N VAL A 666 -13.71 41.15 2.04
CA VAL A 666 -14.51 39.91 2.03
C VAL A 666 -15.99 40.23 2.02
N THR A 667 -16.74 39.57 1.13
CA THR A 667 -18.20 39.50 1.18
C THR A 667 -18.60 38.06 1.51
N VAL A 668 -19.47 37.89 2.51
CA VAL A 668 -19.98 36.58 2.93
C VAL A 668 -21.51 36.58 2.92
N GLU A 669 -22.09 35.57 2.29
CA GLU A 669 -23.51 35.22 2.40
C GLU A 669 -23.62 33.92 3.22
N GLY A 670 -24.53 33.84 4.20
CA GLY A 670 -24.73 32.66 5.05
C GLY A 670 -23.72 32.50 6.20
N GLY A 671 -22.97 33.55 6.52
CA GLY A 671 -21.98 33.54 7.60
C GLY A 671 -21.38 34.91 7.85
N THR A 672 -20.43 34.96 8.79
CA THR A 672 -19.72 36.18 9.19
C THR A 672 -18.22 35.94 9.31
N VAL A 673 -17.42 36.91 8.91
CA VAL A 673 -15.97 36.91 9.17
C VAL A 673 -15.72 37.10 10.67
N VAL A 674 -14.89 36.23 11.25
CA VAL A 674 -14.52 36.28 12.69
C VAL A 674 -13.01 36.41 12.91
N SER A 675 -12.20 36.28 11.86
CA SER A 675 -10.76 36.61 11.89
C SER A 675 -10.53 38.12 11.89
N ALA A 676 -9.32 38.54 12.24
CA ALA A 676 -8.90 39.93 12.09
C ALA A 676 -8.86 40.36 10.61
N ASP A 677 -8.97 41.68 10.38
CA ASP A 677 -8.83 42.25 9.04
C ASP A 677 -7.48 41.87 8.43
N ASN A 678 -7.50 41.42 7.17
CA ASN A 678 -6.32 41.00 6.40
C ASN A 678 -5.54 39.82 7.01
N ALA A 679 -6.16 39.01 7.87
CA ALA A 679 -5.51 37.81 8.39
C ALA A 679 -5.13 36.84 7.25
N PRO A 680 -3.95 36.19 7.29
CA PRO A 680 -3.56 35.19 6.29
C PRO A 680 -4.44 33.93 6.35
N GLN A 681 -5.08 33.68 7.49
CA GLN A 681 -6.16 32.72 7.63
C GLN A 681 -7.48 33.47 7.87
N LEU A 682 -8.33 33.51 6.85
CA LEU A 682 -9.68 34.04 6.91
C LEU A 682 -10.59 33.00 7.56
N ILE A 683 -11.27 33.36 8.66
CA ILE A 683 -12.17 32.47 9.38
C ILE A 683 -13.61 32.94 9.20
N ILE A 684 -14.46 32.04 8.69
CA ILE A 684 -15.88 32.27 8.47
C ILE A 684 -16.70 31.41 9.43
N ALA A 685 -17.48 32.04 10.29
CA ALA A 685 -18.47 31.36 11.13
C ALA A 685 -19.83 31.31 10.42
N SER A 686 -20.42 30.13 10.28
CA SER A 686 -21.75 29.97 9.67
C SER A 686 -22.86 30.62 10.51
N ASP A 687 -23.85 31.25 9.88
CA ASP A 687 -25.03 31.80 10.56
C ASP A 687 -26.19 30.78 10.72
N GLY A 688 -25.99 29.54 10.25
CA GLY A 688 -27.01 28.49 10.20
C GLY A 688 -27.73 28.36 8.85
N SER A 689 -27.34 29.14 7.85
CA SER A 689 -27.82 28.99 6.47
C SER A 689 -27.43 27.64 5.85
N ASP A 690 -28.23 27.18 4.89
CA ASP A 690 -27.97 25.92 4.16
C ASP A 690 -26.70 25.98 3.30
N THR A 691 -26.33 27.18 2.85
CA THR A 691 -25.18 27.44 1.99
C THR A 691 -24.42 28.65 2.47
N VAL A 692 -23.10 28.63 2.31
CA VAL A 692 -22.23 29.77 2.56
C VAL A 692 -21.45 30.10 1.30
N LYS A 693 -21.44 31.38 0.93
CA LYS A 693 -20.68 31.89 -0.20
C LYS A 693 -19.73 32.98 0.27
N VAL A 694 -18.46 32.83 -0.10
CA VAL A 694 -17.38 33.77 0.24
C VAL A 694 -16.81 34.33 -1.05
N THR A 695 -16.65 35.64 -1.11
CA THR A 695 -15.93 36.33 -2.18
C THR A 695 -14.87 37.23 -1.56
N ILE A 696 -13.62 37.05 -1.98
CA ILE A 696 -12.46 37.85 -1.57
C ILE A 696 -12.01 38.66 -2.79
N THR A 697 -11.85 39.97 -2.62
CA THR A 697 -11.41 40.88 -3.68
C THR A 697 -10.21 41.70 -3.19
N PRO A 698 -9.19 41.96 -4.02
CA PRO A 698 -8.08 42.82 -3.62
C PRO A 698 -8.55 44.24 -3.33
N ASN A 699 -7.96 44.89 -2.31
CA ASN A 699 -8.16 46.31 -2.12
C ASN A 699 -7.46 47.09 -3.24
N THR A 700 -8.15 48.05 -3.84
CA THR A 700 -7.53 48.96 -4.81
C THR A 700 -6.46 49.79 -4.12
N SER A 701 -5.30 49.95 -4.76
CA SER A 701 -4.25 50.86 -4.30
C SER A 701 -4.84 52.25 -4.01
N VAL A 702 -4.64 52.76 -2.80
CA VAL A 702 -5.09 54.10 -2.39
C VAL A 702 -4.21 55.17 -3.01
#